data_AF-A0A651HBJ8-F1
#
_entry.id   AF-A0A651HBJ8-F1
#
_cell.length_a   1.000
_cell.length_b   1.000
_cell.length_c   1.000
_cell.angle_alpha   90.00
_cell.angle_beta   90.00
_cell.angle_gamma   90.00
#
_symmetry.space_group_name_H-M   'P 1'
#
loop_
_entity.id
_entity.type
_entity.pdbx_description
1 polymer ?
#
loop_
_entity_poly.entity_id
_entity_poly.type
_entity_poly.pdbx_seq_one_letter_code
_entity_poly.pdbx_strand_id
1 'polypeptide(L)'
;MNLVLRTAAMVGCALLAALATARANTVTLTAAISGIQEVPPVNSGAAGSAVMHFNPADLSYTLTVNLVGLENELTMSHIHEAPVGANGPVVNNLGGAEAYLIVNDVNYIGTFSGTYAGDVAALLANGAYLNFHTDAYPGGEIRGQLFVDSGAAPTIKNLSTRGFIDPTVGERSVLIGGFVIEDHPVTLLLRGTGPSLGPLGVQEPISDPLLVLYDNTGTEITRNDNWSDGGQGLAISSTGFAPNAETESGILMSFAPGIYTFHLRSKGEAGIGLAEIYNVGLKNVVDSLVSADDFETLVTAVIEAGLAGVLIGPGPYTVFAPTDEAFAALPDGTLEDLLTEEGLATLTNILLYHVVPASVFSGDLVSGEVETFLGATLDVVVSEDGVTVNGASVVEADFSASNGVIHVIDQVLLPPEAPPSIVEAVLADDDFSVLATALGATGLDEVLAGEGPFTVFAPTNAAFDALPEGTLDDLLGEEGLGTLSGILLYHVVAGKVMSTDLSTGQVETVGGALLDIVVSEEGVTVNGAMVTTADIEVANGVIHIIDAVLLPPEPQSILDAVLADEDFSTLATALAATGLDEVLAGEGPFTVFAPTNAAFAALPEGALDELLAEEGLETLSDILLYHVVAGLVLSTDLETGMVETVNGKSIEVVVGEEGITINGALVITADIEVANGVIHIIEEVLIPPADTITEAVLGAENFTTLAAALLATGLDEVLAGEGPFTVFAPTDDAFDALPEGTLEDLLAEEGLGTLTDILRYHVVAGLVFSTDLETGTVTTVLGETLDVVVSEEGVTVNGAIVLEADIELSNGVVHVIDAVLLPPAEPEE
;
A
#
# COMPACT_ATOMS: atom_id res chain seq x y z
N MET A 1 -27.31 71.02 -12.67
CA MET A 1 -28.47 70.13 -12.83
C MET A 1 -28.43 69.54 -14.24
N ASN A 2 -27.66 68.46 -14.44
CA ASN A 2 -27.71 67.53 -15.59
C ASN A 2 -26.59 66.48 -15.47
N LEU A 3 -26.61 65.71 -14.38
CA LEU A 3 -25.77 64.53 -14.17
C LEU A 3 -26.60 63.35 -13.65
N VAL A 4 -27.87 63.23 -14.07
CA VAL A 4 -28.77 62.13 -13.65
C VAL A 4 -29.52 61.49 -14.84
N LEU A 5 -29.13 61.78 -16.09
CA LEU A 5 -29.75 61.15 -17.28
C LEU A 5 -28.71 60.46 -18.19
N ARG A 6 -27.74 59.76 -17.59
CA ARG A 6 -26.77 58.91 -18.33
C ARG A 6 -26.78 57.42 -17.95
N THR A 7 -27.77 56.94 -17.21
CA THR A 7 -27.71 55.57 -16.66
C THR A 7 -28.90 54.65 -16.99
N ALA A 8 -29.77 54.98 -17.96
CA ALA A 8 -30.98 54.17 -18.20
C ALA A 8 -31.31 53.84 -19.68
N ALA A 9 -30.46 54.18 -20.65
CA ALA A 9 -30.75 53.94 -22.08
C ALA A 9 -29.66 53.12 -22.82
N MET A 10 -28.77 52.46 -22.09
CA MET A 10 -27.69 51.61 -22.65
C MET A 10 -27.72 50.18 -22.09
N VAL A 11 -28.89 49.69 -21.71
CA VAL A 11 -29.09 48.31 -21.18
C VAL A 11 -30.18 47.54 -21.95
N GLY A 12 -30.93 48.19 -22.85
CA GLY A 12 -32.12 47.57 -23.49
C GLY A 12 -31.92 46.93 -24.87
N CYS A 13 -30.82 47.20 -25.59
CA CYS A 13 -30.62 46.67 -26.95
C CYS A 13 -29.46 45.68 -27.11
N ALA A 14 -28.67 45.42 -26.06
CA ALA A 14 -27.64 44.38 -26.06
C ALA A 14 -28.21 42.97 -25.76
N LEU A 15 -29.47 42.87 -25.32
CA LEU A 15 -30.07 41.61 -24.84
C LEU A 15 -30.88 40.85 -25.92
N LEU A 16 -31.07 41.40 -27.13
CA LEU A 16 -31.83 40.75 -28.21
C LEU A 16 -30.99 40.28 -29.42
N ALA A 17 -29.68 40.51 -29.43
CA ALA A 17 -28.75 39.90 -30.38
C ALA A 17 -28.02 38.68 -29.79
N ALA A 18 -28.35 38.31 -28.55
CA ALA A 18 -27.80 37.15 -27.83
C ALA A 18 -28.60 35.85 -28.05
N LEU A 19 -29.51 35.80 -29.03
CA LEU A 19 -30.36 34.62 -29.30
C LEU A 19 -30.11 33.95 -30.67
N ALA A 20 -28.97 34.20 -31.34
CA ALA A 20 -28.70 33.59 -32.64
C ALA A 20 -27.21 33.28 -32.94
N THR A 21 -26.45 32.68 -32.02
CA THR A 21 -25.28 31.83 -32.39
C THR A 21 -24.85 30.90 -31.23
N ALA A 22 -25.58 29.80 -31.03
CA ALA A 22 -25.30 28.79 -30.01
C ALA A 22 -24.18 27.80 -30.42
N ARG A 23 -22.98 28.29 -30.79
CA ARG A 23 -21.84 27.42 -31.19
C ARG A 23 -20.41 27.88 -30.82
N ALA A 24 -20.20 28.89 -29.98
CA ALA A 24 -18.84 29.43 -29.78
C ALA A 24 -18.55 29.97 -28.37
N ASN A 25 -18.45 29.09 -27.37
CA ASN A 25 -17.86 29.44 -26.06
C ASN A 25 -17.27 28.18 -25.42
N THR A 26 -16.31 27.54 -26.07
CA THR A 26 -15.52 26.45 -25.49
C THR A 26 -14.15 27.03 -25.12
N VAL A 27 -13.70 26.77 -23.89
CA VAL A 27 -12.36 27.07 -23.38
C VAL A 27 -11.53 25.82 -23.53
N THR A 28 -10.34 25.93 -24.09
CA THR A 28 -9.38 24.82 -24.09
C THR A 28 -8.53 24.92 -22.83
N LEU A 29 -8.38 23.82 -22.11
CA LEU A 29 -7.43 23.65 -21.04
C LEU A 29 -6.48 22.52 -21.40
N THR A 30 -5.29 22.55 -20.84
CA THR A 30 -4.25 21.62 -21.19
C THR A 30 -3.34 21.31 -20.02
N ALA A 31 -2.74 20.11 -20.02
CA ALA A 31 -1.77 19.70 -19.01
C ALA A 31 -0.60 18.94 -19.65
N ALA A 32 0.62 19.23 -19.20
CA ALA A 32 1.72 18.27 -19.24
C ALA A 32 1.65 17.44 -17.96
N ILE A 33 1.88 16.13 -18.05
CA ILE A 33 1.69 15.17 -16.95
C ILE A 33 3.02 14.46 -16.68
N SER A 34 3.43 14.39 -15.41
CA SER A 34 4.68 13.74 -15.00
C SER A 34 4.67 13.38 -13.51
N GLY A 35 5.54 12.47 -13.08
CA GLY A 35 5.69 12.10 -11.66
C GLY A 35 6.20 13.26 -10.79
N ILE A 36 7.05 14.13 -11.33
CA ILE A 36 7.59 15.27 -10.60
C ILE A 36 6.53 16.31 -10.18
N GLN A 37 5.36 16.28 -10.84
CA GLN A 37 4.25 17.18 -10.53
C GLN A 37 3.39 16.64 -9.38
N GLU A 38 3.60 15.39 -8.94
CA GLU A 38 2.97 14.84 -7.75
C GLU A 38 3.32 15.64 -6.50
N VAL A 39 2.46 15.51 -5.48
CA VAL A 39 2.67 16.17 -4.19
C VAL A 39 2.49 15.14 -3.08
N PRO A 40 3.59 14.60 -2.51
CA PRO A 40 5.00 14.88 -2.86
C PRO A 40 5.40 14.34 -4.25
N PRO A 41 6.45 14.90 -4.89
CA PRO A 41 6.93 14.42 -6.20
C PRO A 41 7.30 12.94 -6.19
N VAL A 42 7.00 12.25 -7.29
CA VAL A 42 7.31 10.84 -7.51
C VAL A 42 8.38 10.73 -8.60
N ASN A 43 9.39 9.89 -8.37
CA ASN A 43 10.41 9.58 -9.36
C ASN A 43 9.91 8.47 -10.31
N SER A 44 8.97 8.83 -11.19
CA SER A 44 8.48 7.95 -12.25
C SER A 44 8.91 8.50 -13.61
N GLY A 45 9.36 7.60 -14.48
CA GLY A 45 9.62 7.91 -15.89
C GLY A 45 8.37 8.00 -16.74
N ALA A 46 7.18 7.75 -16.18
CA ALA A 46 5.94 7.93 -16.90
C ALA A 46 5.67 9.41 -17.19
N ALA A 47 5.13 9.66 -18.37
CA ALA A 47 4.86 10.99 -18.89
C ALA A 47 3.49 11.04 -19.54
N GLY A 48 2.96 12.24 -19.74
CA GLY A 48 1.74 12.39 -20.49
C GLY A 48 1.39 13.81 -20.88
N SER A 49 0.31 13.92 -21.63
CA SER A 49 -0.32 15.19 -21.96
C SER A 49 -1.83 15.05 -21.97
N ALA A 50 -2.52 16.15 -21.71
CA ALA A 50 -3.96 16.20 -21.80
C ALA A 50 -4.47 17.50 -22.42
N VAL A 51 -5.58 17.39 -23.14
CA VAL A 51 -6.32 18.52 -23.72
C VAL A 51 -7.79 18.39 -23.37
N MET A 52 -8.34 19.40 -22.72
CA MET A 52 -9.73 19.51 -22.33
C MET A 52 -10.41 20.63 -23.09
N HIS A 53 -11.46 20.33 -23.83
CA HIS A 53 -12.36 21.32 -24.40
C HIS A 53 -13.59 21.46 -23.49
N PHE A 54 -13.65 22.54 -22.72
CA PHE A 54 -14.67 22.78 -21.71
C PHE A 54 -15.64 23.92 -22.10
N ASN A 55 -16.95 23.69 -22.01
CA ASN A 55 -17.96 24.70 -22.25
C ASN A 55 -18.52 25.22 -20.91
N PRO A 56 -18.15 26.42 -20.44
CA PRO A 56 -18.63 26.97 -19.18
C PRO A 56 -20.14 27.25 -19.15
N ALA A 57 -20.83 27.28 -20.30
CA ALA A 57 -22.26 27.58 -20.35
C ALA A 57 -23.14 26.39 -19.93
N ASP A 58 -22.70 25.17 -20.20
CA ASP A 58 -23.42 23.93 -19.88
C ASP A 58 -22.58 22.93 -19.09
N LEU A 59 -21.37 23.32 -18.70
CA LEU A 59 -20.39 22.54 -17.94
C LEU A 59 -19.90 21.28 -18.65
N SER A 60 -20.21 21.11 -19.95
CA SER A 60 -19.77 19.95 -20.70
C SER A 60 -18.27 20.03 -21.02
N TYR A 61 -17.60 18.88 -21.06
CA TYR A 61 -16.24 18.78 -21.56
C TYR A 61 -16.03 17.56 -22.43
N THR A 62 -15.01 17.66 -23.30
CA THR A 62 -14.29 16.53 -23.87
C THR A 62 -12.83 16.63 -23.44
N LEU A 63 -12.27 15.55 -22.90
CA LEU A 63 -10.89 15.47 -22.41
C LEU A 63 -10.20 14.33 -23.14
N THR A 64 -9.08 14.63 -23.80
CA THR A 64 -8.19 13.62 -24.37
C THR A 64 -6.92 13.57 -23.54
N VAL A 65 -6.50 12.37 -23.18
CA VAL A 65 -5.31 12.09 -22.38
C VAL A 65 -4.44 11.11 -23.16
N ASN A 66 -3.13 11.36 -23.17
CA ASN A 66 -2.12 10.45 -23.68
C ASN A 66 -1.06 10.25 -22.59
N LEU A 67 -0.89 9.02 -22.13
CA LEU A 67 0.08 8.62 -21.11
C LEU A 67 1.05 7.62 -21.73
N VAL A 68 2.31 7.72 -21.36
CA VAL A 68 3.38 6.84 -21.83
C VAL A 68 4.29 6.43 -20.68
N GLY A 69 4.86 5.23 -20.76
CA GLY A 69 5.83 4.74 -19.78
C GLY A 69 5.26 4.38 -18.41
N LEU A 70 3.95 4.08 -18.29
CA LEU A 70 3.37 3.54 -17.06
C LEU A 70 3.71 2.04 -16.94
N GLU A 71 4.73 1.70 -16.16
CA GLU A 71 5.20 0.31 -16.01
C GLU A 71 4.25 -0.58 -15.20
N ASN A 72 3.33 0.03 -14.45
CA ASN A 72 2.33 -0.64 -13.62
C ASN A 72 0.91 -0.36 -14.16
N GLU A 73 -0.03 -1.29 -13.92
CA GLU A 73 -1.38 -1.15 -14.43
C GLU A 73 -2.07 0.09 -13.84
N LEU A 74 -2.67 0.92 -14.71
CA LEU A 74 -3.48 2.06 -14.31
C LEU A 74 -4.72 1.61 -13.54
N THR A 75 -4.78 1.88 -12.25
CA THR A 75 -5.89 1.44 -11.37
C THR A 75 -7.03 2.46 -11.35
N MET A 76 -6.70 3.75 -11.32
CA MET A 76 -7.67 4.83 -11.28
C MET A 76 -7.11 6.12 -11.88
N SER A 77 -7.98 7.01 -12.33
CA SER A 77 -7.62 8.36 -12.75
C SER A 77 -8.73 9.35 -12.45
N HIS A 78 -8.33 10.58 -12.11
CA HIS A 78 -9.23 11.58 -11.56
C HIS A 78 -8.91 12.98 -12.06
N ILE A 79 -9.94 13.85 -12.07
CA ILE A 79 -9.76 15.30 -12.03
C ILE A 79 -9.93 15.75 -10.59
N HIS A 80 -8.98 16.50 -10.07
CA HIS A 80 -8.98 17.08 -8.72
C HIS A 80 -9.02 18.62 -8.77
N GLU A 81 -9.46 19.25 -7.68
CA GLU A 81 -9.44 20.72 -7.53
C GLU A 81 -8.45 21.20 -6.47
N ALA A 82 -7.30 21.68 -6.93
CA ALA A 82 -6.33 22.41 -6.12
C ALA A 82 -5.45 23.31 -7.00
N PRO A 83 -4.85 24.37 -6.43
CA PRO A 83 -3.77 25.09 -7.11
C PRO A 83 -2.54 24.19 -7.30
N VAL A 84 -1.64 24.63 -8.18
CA VAL A 84 -0.33 23.99 -8.41
C VAL A 84 0.39 23.73 -7.09
N GLY A 85 0.93 22.52 -6.92
CA GLY A 85 1.71 22.14 -5.74
C GLY A 85 0.88 21.83 -4.50
N ALA A 86 -0.45 21.69 -4.61
CA ALA A 86 -1.32 21.28 -3.51
C ALA A 86 -2.22 20.10 -3.91
N ASN A 87 -2.64 19.31 -2.93
CA ASN A 87 -3.62 18.23 -3.12
C ASN A 87 -5.05 18.72 -2.86
N GLY A 88 -6.00 18.18 -3.61
CA GLY A 88 -7.40 18.57 -3.56
C GLY A 88 -8.37 17.40 -3.67
N PRO A 89 -9.68 17.64 -3.42
CA PRO A 89 -10.70 16.62 -3.59
C PRO A 89 -10.87 16.23 -5.06
N VAL A 90 -11.28 14.98 -5.30
CA VAL A 90 -11.72 14.48 -6.61
C VAL A 90 -13.04 15.16 -6.99
N VAL A 91 -13.12 15.68 -8.21
CA VAL A 91 -14.35 16.23 -8.78
C VAL A 91 -14.92 15.38 -9.91
N ASN A 92 -14.08 14.71 -10.69
CA ASN A 92 -14.52 13.79 -11.75
C ASN A 92 -13.67 12.52 -11.70
N ASN A 93 -14.32 11.36 -11.77
CA ASN A 93 -13.65 10.07 -11.92
C ASN A 93 -13.60 9.71 -13.41
N LEU A 94 -12.41 9.29 -13.87
CA LEU A 94 -12.12 8.94 -15.26
C LEU A 94 -11.96 7.41 -15.45
N GLY A 95 -11.87 6.63 -14.37
CA GLY A 95 -11.71 5.16 -14.39
C GLY A 95 -10.25 4.70 -14.38
N GLY A 96 -10.05 3.38 -14.34
CA GLY A 96 -8.74 2.73 -14.45
C GLY A 96 -8.43 2.36 -15.90
N ALA A 97 -7.55 1.37 -16.11
CA ALA A 97 -7.07 0.90 -17.40
C ALA A 97 -8.23 0.54 -18.37
N GLU A 98 -9.37 0.07 -17.85
CA GLU A 98 -10.56 -0.28 -18.64
C GLU A 98 -11.19 0.91 -19.39
N ALA A 99 -10.88 2.14 -18.95
CA ALA A 99 -11.39 3.36 -19.56
C ALA A 99 -10.48 3.91 -20.69
N TYR A 100 -9.33 3.27 -20.93
CA TYR A 100 -8.32 3.70 -21.89
C TYR A 100 -8.14 2.68 -23.02
N LEU A 101 -7.69 3.17 -24.17
CA LEU A 101 -7.09 2.33 -25.19
C LEU A 101 -5.64 2.09 -24.82
N ILE A 102 -5.30 0.84 -24.53
CA ILE A 102 -3.93 0.38 -24.28
C ILE A 102 -3.24 0.22 -25.64
N VAL A 103 -2.20 1.01 -25.88
CA VAL A 103 -1.43 0.99 -27.14
C VAL A 103 -0.36 -0.11 -27.09
N ASN A 104 0.29 -0.25 -25.94
CA ASN A 104 1.17 -1.35 -25.53
C ASN A 104 1.13 -1.42 -23.99
N ASP A 105 1.91 -2.32 -23.39
CA ASP A 105 1.86 -2.58 -21.93
C ASP A 105 2.11 -1.34 -21.06
N VAL A 106 2.71 -0.26 -21.59
CA VAL A 106 3.07 0.94 -20.83
C VAL A 106 2.42 2.25 -21.34
N ASN A 107 1.65 2.22 -22.43
CA ASN A 107 1.11 3.42 -23.09
C ASN A 107 -0.42 3.40 -23.19
N TYR A 108 -1.06 4.50 -22.78
CA TYR A 108 -2.51 4.61 -22.64
C TYR A 108 -3.07 5.87 -23.32
N ILE A 109 -4.16 5.72 -24.07
CA ILE A 109 -4.89 6.83 -24.69
C ILE A 109 -6.34 6.85 -24.21
N GLY A 110 -6.73 7.93 -23.54
CA GLY A 110 -8.07 8.13 -23.00
C GLY A 110 -8.83 9.23 -23.73
N THR A 111 -10.13 9.04 -23.97
CA THR A 111 -11.02 10.12 -24.43
C THR A 111 -12.31 10.10 -23.62
N PHE A 112 -12.48 11.14 -22.80
CA PHE A 112 -13.58 11.28 -21.86
C PHE A 112 -14.50 12.40 -22.33
N SER A 113 -15.79 12.25 -22.07
CA SER A 113 -16.73 13.36 -22.22
C SER A 113 -17.74 13.29 -21.09
N GLY A 114 -18.08 14.44 -20.53
CA GLY A 114 -18.92 14.49 -19.36
C GLY A 114 -19.28 15.91 -18.95
N THR A 115 -19.77 16.03 -17.72
CA THR A 115 -20.05 17.31 -17.07
C THR A 115 -19.00 17.54 -16.00
N TYR A 116 -18.34 18.69 -16.01
CA TYR A 116 -17.41 19.08 -14.95
C TYR A 116 -18.19 19.31 -13.66
N ALA A 117 -17.83 18.61 -12.59
CA ALA A 117 -18.58 18.64 -11.33
C ALA A 117 -18.00 19.60 -10.28
N GLY A 118 -16.84 20.20 -10.57
CA GLY A 118 -16.14 21.13 -9.69
C GLY A 118 -16.57 22.60 -9.84
N ASP A 119 -15.85 23.49 -9.17
CA ASP A 119 -15.95 24.94 -9.31
C ASP A 119 -15.32 25.43 -10.63
N VAL A 120 -16.18 25.93 -11.52
CA VAL A 120 -15.78 26.52 -12.81
C VAL A 120 -14.79 27.66 -12.66
N ALA A 121 -14.93 28.49 -11.63
CA ALA A 121 -14.01 29.60 -11.42
C ALA A 121 -12.63 29.10 -11.00
N ALA A 122 -12.56 28.00 -10.23
CA ALA A 122 -11.30 27.35 -9.88
C ALA A 122 -10.64 26.73 -11.12
N LEU A 123 -11.38 25.94 -11.91
CA LEU A 123 -10.90 25.36 -13.17
C LEU A 123 -10.32 26.44 -14.11
N LEU A 124 -11.06 27.53 -14.33
CA LEU A 124 -10.64 28.62 -15.21
C LEU A 124 -9.52 29.51 -14.62
N ALA A 125 -9.19 29.33 -13.34
CA ALA A 125 -8.07 29.96 -12.67
C ALA A 125 -6.87 29.00 -12.49
N ASN A 126 -6.81 27.93 -13.30
CA ASN A 126 -5.78 26.89 -13.24
C ASN A 126 -5.75 26.13 -11.90
N GLY A 127 -6.90 26.00 -11.25
CA GLY A 127 -7.07 25.36 -9.94
C GLY A 127 -7.56 23.92 -10.01
N ALA A 128 -7.30 23.21 -11.11
CA ALA A 128 -7.62 21.80 -11.26
C ALA A 128 -6.46 21.03 -11.90
N TYR A 129 -6.34 19.75 -11.57
CA TYR A 129 -5.29 18.88 -12.10
C TYR A 129 -5.82 17.47 -12.38
N LEU A 130 -5.10 16.75 -13.24
CA LEU A 130 -5.29 15.33 -13.48
C LEU A 130 -4.32 14.54 -12.61
N ASN A 131 -4.79 13.44 -12.05
CA ASN A 131 -3.97 12.47 -11.32
C ASN A 131 -4.26 11.06 -11.82
N PHE A 132 -3.22 10.24 -11.95
CA PHE A 132 -3.26 8.89 -12.49
C PHE A 132 -2.55 7.96 -11.52
N HIS A 133 -3.27 6.93 -11.07
CA HIS A 133 -2.85 5.99 -10.05
C HIS A 133 -2.57 4.65 -10.70
N THR A 134 -1.48 4.01 -10.32
CA THR A 134 -1.19 2.62 -10.66
C THR A 134 -1.13 1.79 -9.39
N ASP A 135 -1.00 0.47 -9.51
CA ASP A 135 -0.87 -0.41 -8.35
C ASP A 135 0.34 -0.03 -7.48
N ALA A 136 1.47 0.31 -8.12
CA ALA A 136 2.70 0.77 -7.46
C ALA A 136 2.58 2.16 -6.81
N TYR A 137 1.71 3.01 -7.35
CA TYR A 137 1.51 4.37 -6.83
C TYR A 137 0.03 4.64 -6.51
N PRO A 138 -0.51 4.07 -5.41
CA PRO A 138 -1.91 4.28 -5.03
C PRO A 138 -2.26 5.74 -4.74
N GLY A 139 -1.26 6.55 -4.35
CA GLY A 139 -1.39 8.00 -4.16
C GLY A 139 -1.45 8.83 -5.44
N GLY A 140 -0.97 8.26 -6.56
CA GLY A 140 -0.73 8.93 -7.84
C GLY A 140 0.69 8.65 -8.32
N GLU A 141 0.85 8.12 -9.53
CA GLU A 141 2.14 7.96 -10.20
C GLU A 141 2.54 9.24 -10.95
N ILE A 142 1.58 9.83 -11.67
CA ILE A 142 1.79 11.01 -12.50
C ILE A 142 0.63 12.00 -12.38
N ARG A 143 0.96 13.29 -12.39
CA ARG A 143 0.01 14.40 -12.31
C ARG A 143 0.28 15.46 -13.35
N GLY A 144 -0.79 16.15 -13.78
CA GLY A 144 -0.67 17.32 -14.64
C GLY A 144 -1.68 18.41 -14.31
N GLN A 145 -1.20 19.63 -14.06
CA GLN A 145 -2.10 20.77 -13.83
C GLN A 145 -2.81 21.18 -15.13
N LEU A 146 -4.14 21.36 -15.05
CA LEU A 146 -4.93 21.90 -16.15
C LEU A 146 -4.79 23.43 -16.17
N PHE A 147 -4.03 23.93 -17.13
CA PHE A 147 -3.95 25.34 -17.43
C PHE A 147 -4.98 25.70 -18.49
N VAL A 148 -5.67 26.81 -18.32
CA VAL A 148 -6.39 27.42 -19.44
C VAL A 148 -5.36 27.73 -20.51
N ASP A 149 -5.45 27.02 -21.63
CA ASP A 149 -4.78 27.45 -22.83
C ASP A 149 -5.48 28.75 -23.22
N SER A 150 -4.86 29.87 -22.87
CA SER A 150 -5.40 31.20 -23.14
C SER A 150 -5.57 31.44 -24.64
N GLY A 151 -5.15 30.48 -25.48
CA GLY A 151 -4.59 30.74 -26.78
C GLY A 151 -3.44 31.73 -26.62
N ALA A 152 -2.59 31.83 -27.62
CA ALA A 152 -2.12 33.18 -27.91
C ALA A 152 -3.37 34.07 -28.05
N ALA A 153 -3.44 35.20 -27.34
CA ALA A 153 -4.45 36.23 -27.59
C ALA A 153 -4.60 36.37 -29.12
N PRO A 154 -5.81 36.50 -29.69
CA PRO A 154 -6.03 36.38 -31.13
C PRO A 154 -4.98 37.18 -31.89
N THR A 155 -4.02 36.49 -32.49
CA THR A 155 -2.90 37.12 -33.16
C THR A 155 -3.36 37.51 -34.55
N ILE A 156 -2.94 38.69 -35.01
CA ILE A 156 -3.18 39.09 -36.39
C ILE A 156 -2.37 38.13 -37.29
N LYS A 157 -3.07 37.19 -37.94
CA LYS A 157 -2.43 36.21 -38.84
C LYS A 157 -1.92 36.87 -40.12
N ASN A 158 -2.61 37.90 -40.62
CA ASN A 158 -2.22 38.63 -41.82
C ASN A 158 -2.57 40.12 -41.70
N LEU A 159 -1.66 40.95 -42.21
CA LEU A 159 -1.91 42.35 -42.54
C LEU A 159 -1.54 42.58 -44.00
N SER A 160 -2.44 43.18 -44.77
CA SER A 160 -2.25 43.39 -46.20
C SER A 160 -2.67 44.78 -46.66
N THR A 161 -1.96 45.30 -47.67
CA THR A 161 -2.27 46.57 -48.32
C THR A 161 -1.97 46.50 -49.81
N ARG A 162 -2.80 47.13 -50.62
CA ARG A 162 -2.63 47.19 -52.07
C ARG A 162 -2.54 48.63 -52.55
N GLY A 163 -1.81 48.86 -53.62
CA GLY A 163 -1.75 50.15 -54.26
C GLY A 163 -1.02 50.13 -55.59
N PHE A 164 -1.10 51.26 -56.28
CA PHE A 164 -0.51 51.42 -57.60
C PHE A 164 0.98 51.74 -57.48
N ILE A 165 1.79 51.00 -58.21
CA ILE A 165 3.25 51.12 -58.30
C ILE A 165 3.60 51.46 -59.74
N ASP A 166 4.31 52.56 -59.95
CA ASP A 166 4.76 53.02 -61.26
C ASP A 166 6.29 53.13 -61.27
N PRO A 167 7.01 52.15 -61.84
CA PRO A 167 8.46 52.17 -61.87
C PRO A 167 9.04 53.31 -62.74
N THR A 168 8.21 53.97 -63.59
CA THR A 168 8.67 55.03 -64.51
C THR A 168 8.84 56.39 -63.83
N VAL A 169 8.22 56.60 -62.66
CA VAL A 169 8.38 57.84 -61.86
C VAL A 169 9.55 57.75 -60.86
N GLY A 170 10.42 56.74 -61.02
CA GLY A 170 11.65 56.52 -60.26
C GLY A 170 11.46 55.69 -58.99
N GLU A 171 12.53 55.48 -58.22
CA GLU A 171 12.60 54.62 -57.03
C GLU A 171 11.63 54.98 -55.88
N ARG A 172 10.84 56.03 -56.05
CA ARG A 172 9.89 56.59 -55.07
C ARG A 172 8.48 56.02 -55.17
N SER A 173 8.12 55.35 -56.28
CA SER A 173 6.84 54.64 -56.37
C SER A 173 7.02 53.22 -55.87
N VAL A 174 6.71 53.02 -54.59
CA VAL A 174 6.80 51.74 -53.88
C VAL A 174 5.64 51.63 -52.88
N LEU A 175 5.25 50.41 -52.55
CA LEU A 175 4.43 50.17 -51.36
C LEU A 175 5.33 49.83 -50.19
N ILE A 176 5.12 50.51 -49.06
CA ILE A 176 5.92 50.33 -47.85
C ILE A 176 5.04 49.70 -46.78
N GLY A 177 5.44 48.53 -46.29
CA GLY A 177 4.88 47.93 -45.08
C GLY A 177 5.87 48.11 -43.93
N GLY A 178 5.43 48.67 -42.81
CA GLY A 178 6.23 48.82 -41.60
C GLY A 178 5.65 47.98 -40.46
N PHE A 179 6.53 47.39 -39.64
CA PHE A 179 6.14 46.59 -38.48
C PHE A 179 7.16 46.73 -37.36
N VAL A 180 6.72 46.41 -36.14
CA VAL A 180 7.52 46.48 -34.91
C VAL A 180 7.41 45.13 -34.21
N ILE A 181 8.54 44.62 -33.76
CA ILE A 181 8.65 43.45 -32.86
C ILE A 181 9.09 43.98 -31.50
N GLU A 182 8.37 43.64 -30.43
CA GLU A 182 8.61 44.21 -29.09
C GLU A 182 9.34 43.23 -28.16
N ASP A 183 8.78 42.05 -27.90
CA ASP A 183 9.20 41.21 -26.77
C ASP A 183 10.24 40.14 -27.13
N HIS A 184 9.93 39.29 -28.11
CA HIS A 184 10.78 38.15 -28.50
C HIS A 184 10.87 38.04 -30.03
N PRO A 185 11.83 37.27 -30.57
CA PRO A 185 11.89 37.03 -32.01
C PRO A 185 10.58 36.45 -32.57
N VAL A 186 10.14 36.94 -33.74
CA VAL A 186 8.92 36.46 -34.41
C VAL A 186 9.23 36.09 -35.85
N THR A 187 8.84 34.88 -36.26
CA THR A 187 8.92 34.44 -37.66
C THR A 187 7.76 34.98 -38.48
N LEU A 188 8.09 35.78 -39.49
CA LEU A 188 7.11 36.38 -40.41
C LEU A 188 7.42 36.00 -41.85
N LEU A 189 6.36 35.83 -42.65
CA LEU A 189 6.43 35.76 -44.10
C LEU A 189 5.97 37.09 -44.69
N LEU A 190 6.87 37.80 -45.37
CA LEU A 190 6.58 38.99 -46.15
C LEU A 190 6.32 38.59 -47.60
N ARG A 191 5.25 39.12 -48.21
CA ARG A 191 4.86 38.78 -49.60
C ARG A 191 4.61 40.02 -50.45
N GLY A 192 5.08 39.92 -51.70
CA GLY A 192 4.84 40.87 -52.77
C GLY A 192 4.12 40.17 -53.90
N THR A 193 2.83 40.45 -54.07
CA THR A 193 1.99 39.80 -55.08
C THR A 193 1.53 40.77 -56.16
N GLY A 194 1.34 40.24 -57.36
CA GLY A 194 0.98 40.98 -58.56
C GLY A 194 0.22 40.07 -59.52
N PRO A 195 0.89 39.17 -60.26
CA PRO A 195 0.24 38.27 -61.21
C PRO A 195 -0.95 37.49 -60.63
N SER A 196 -0.89 37.06 -59.36
CA SER A 196 -1.97 36.35 -58.68
C SER A 196 -3.24 37.17 -58.47
N LEU A 197 -3.17 38.50 -58.57
CA LEU A 197 -4.30 39.39 -58.36
C LEU A 197 -5.23 39.48 -59.59
N GLY A 198 -4.69 39.24 -60.80
CA GLY A 198 -5.45 39.30 -62.05
C GLY A 198 -6.65 38.33 -62.07
N PRO A 199 -6.46 37.03 -61.77
CA PRO A 199 -7.54 36.06 -61.65
C PRO A 199 -8.60 36.43 -60.59
N LEU A 200 -8.25 37.26 -59.61
CA LEU A 200 -9.15 37.76 -58.56
C LEU A 200 -9.92 39.04 -58.98
N GLY A 201 -9.79 39.46 -60.24
CA GLY A 201 -10.51 40.59 -60.82
C GLY A 201 -9.82 41.95 -60.65
N VAL A 202 -8.59 41.98 -60.13
CA VAL A 202 -7.79 43.21 -60.04
C VAL A 202 -7.30 43.60 -61.45
N GLN A 203 -7.62 44.82 -61.86
CA GLN A 203 -7.19 45.34 -63.17
C GLN A 203 -5.73 45.79 -63.10
N GLU A 204 -4.97 45.47 -64.15
CA GLU A 204 -3.58 45.90 -64.32
C GLU A 204 -2.68 45.59 -63.11
N PRO A 205 -2.56 44.32 -62.68
CA PRO A 205 -1.60 43.98 -61.63
C PRO A 205 -0.15 44.17 -62.10
N ILE A 206 0.77 44.47 -61.18
CA ILE A 206 2.20 44.43 -61.50
C ILE A 206 2.60 43.03 -61.95
N SER A 207 3.47 42.93 -62.94
CA SER A 207 3.84 41.64 -63.56
C SER A 207 5.04 40.95 -62.93
N ASP A 208 5.89 41.71 -62.21
CA ASP A 208 7.17 41.23 -61.66
C ASP A 208 7.48 41.99 -60.34
N PRO A 209 6.85 41.58 -59.22
CA PRO A 209 7.03 42.20 -57.91
C PRO A 209 8.37 41.88 -57.24
N LEU A 210 9.09 42.90 -56.78
CA LEU A 210 10.33 42.77 -56.01
C LEU A 210 10.12 43.26 -54.57
N LEU A 211 10.46 42.44 -53.58
CA LEU A 211 10.52 42.80 -52.16
C LEU A 211 11.94 43.17 -51.75
N VAL A 212 12.08 44.24 -50.96
CA VAL A 212 13.34 44.63 -50.31
C VAL A 212 13.06 44.98 -48.85
N LEU A 213 13.78 44.35 -47.92
CA LEU A 213 13.65 44.52 -46.47
C LEU A 213 14.74 45.44 -45.92
N TYR A 214 14.39 46.31 -44.98
CA TYR A 214 15.27 47.28 -44.33
C TYR A 214 15.13 47.27 -42.81
N ASP A 215 16.23 47.57 -42.12
CA ASP A 215 16.25 47.81 -40.67
C ASP A 215 15.82 49.25 -40.30
N ASN A 216 15.86 49.57 -39.00
CA ASN A 216 15.48 50.89 -38.48
C ASN A 216 16.40 52.05 -38.92
N THR A 217 17.59 51.76 -39.46
CA THR A 217 18.53 52.74 -40.00
C THR A 217 18.32 53.00 -41.48
N GLY A 218 17.46 52.21 -42.13
CA GLY A 218 17.25 52.21 -43.57
C GLY A 218 18.32 51.42 -44.33
N THR A 219 19.10 50.57 -43.64
CA THR A 219 20.04 49.65 -44.27
C THR A 219 19.28 48.44 -44.80
N GLU A 220 19.57 48.03 -46.03
CA GLU A 220 18.97 46.85 -46.63
C GLU A 220 19.48 45.58 -45.92
N ILE A 221 18.54 44.76 -45.44
CA ILE A 221 18.82 43.46 -44.84
C ILE A 221 18.89 42.39 -45.94
N THR A 222 17.84 42.30 -46.76
CA THR A 222 17.74 41.33 -47.86
C THR A 222 16.70 41.76 -48.89
N ARG A 223 16.64 41.07 -50.02
CA ARG A 223 15.63 41.24 -51.06
C ARG A 223 15.28 39.90 -51.71
N ASN A 224 14.06 39.79 -52.22
CA ASN A 224 13.61 38.62 -52.97
C ASN A 224 12.69 39.07 -54.12
N ASP A 225 12.89 38.45 -55.28
CA ASP A 225 12.21 38.75 -56.53
C ASP A 225 11.22 37.65 -56.89
N ASN A 226 11.68 36.40 -56.84
CA ASN A 226 10.87 35.20 -56.99
C ASN A 226 10.96 34.40 -55.69
N TRP A 227 9.81 34.08 -55.10
CA TRP A 227 9.70 33.47 -53.78
C TRP A 227 10.28 32.04 -53.73
N SER A 228 10.32 31.36 -54.87
CA SER A 228 10.92 30.03 -55.02
C SER A 228 12.44 30.09 -55.23
N ASP A 229 13.01 31.27 -55.55
CA ASP A 229 14.45 31.46 -55.71
C ASP A 229 15.15 31.63 -54.34
N GLY A 230 16.40 31.16 -54.24
CA GLY A 230 17.26 31.47 -53.09
C GLY A 230 17.13 30.57 -51.86
N GLY A 231 16.79 29.30 -52.05
CA GLY A 231 16.82 28.27 -50.99
C GLY A 231 15.63 28.25 -50.03
N GLN A 232 14.81 29.31 -50.00
CA GLN A 232 13.67 29.44 -49.07
C GLN A 232 12.34 28.94 -49.65
N GLY A 233 12.28 28.53 -50.92
CA GLY A 233 11.03 28.16 -51.59
C GLY A 233 10.26 27.01 -50.92
N LEU A 234 10.96 25.98 -50.43
CA LEU A 234 10.32 24.88 -49.68
C LEU A 234 9.78 25.36 -48.33
N ALA A 235 10.57 26.15 -47.60
CA ALA A 235 10.15 26.71 -46.31
C ALA A 235 8.93 27.64 -46.47
N ILE A 236 8.93 28.53 -47.47
CA ILE A 236 7.79 29.39 -47.80
C ILE A 236 6.56 28.57 -48.20
N SER A 237 6.72 27.49 -48.99
CA SER A 237 5.63 26.56 -49.33
C SER A 237 5.03 25.91 -48.08
N SER A 238 5.89 25.48 -47.15
CA SER A 238 5.46 24.79 -45.91
C SER A 238 4.62 25.69 -44.99
N THR A 239 4.69 27.01 -45.13
CA THR A 239 3.84 27.94 -44.37
C THR A 239 2.36 27.85 -44.74
N GLY A 240 2.03 27.28 -45.91
CA GLY A 240 0.68 27.31 -46.48
C GLY A 240 0.28 28.67 -47.08
N PHE A 241 1.19 29.66 -47.08
CA PHE A 241 0.93 31.01 -47.56
C PHE A 241 1.85 31.43 -48.71
N ALA A 242 2.46 30.49 -49.44
CA ALA A 242 3.29 30.82 -50.59
C ALA A 242 2.51 31.63 -51.67
N PRO A 243 3.16 32.58 -52.36
CA PRO A 243 2.58 33.20 -53.55
C PRO A 243 2.23 32.16 -54.63
N ASN A 244 1.15 32.38 -55.40
CA ASN A 244 0.69 31.38 -56.38
C ASN A 244 1.47 31.44 -57.71
N ALA A 245 2.08 32.59 -58.01
CA ALA A 245 2.89 32.74 -59.21
C ALA A 245 4.38 32.71 -58.85
N GLU A 246 5.17 31.94 -59.61
CA GLU A 246 6.62 31.80 -59.40
C GLU A 246 7.37 33.14 -59.46
N THR A 247 6.86 34.11 -60.24
CA THR A 247 7.44 35.45 -60.37
C THR A 247 7.04 36.41 -59.25
N GLU A 248 6.36 35.93 -58.21
CA GLU A 248 6.00 36.74 -57.05
C GLU A 248 7.09 36.69 -55.98
N SER A 249 7.19 37.70 -55.13
CA SER A 249 8.27 37.77 -54.13
C SER A 249 7.82 37.31 -52.74
N GLY A 250 8.74 36.68 -52.02
CA GLY A 250 8.54 36.19 -50.66
C GLY A 250 9.83 36.25 -49.83
N ILE A 251 9.74 36.72 -48.58
CA ILE A 251 10.84 36.69 -47.60
C ILE A 251 10.32 36.05 -46.33
N LEU A 252 10.87 34.89 -45.96
CA LEU A 252 10.58 34.23 -44.68
C LEU A 252 11.76 34.43 -43.74
N MET A 253 11.54 35.05 -42.59
CA MET A 253 12.61 35.40 -41.66
C MET A 253 12.11 35.48 -40.23
N SER A 254 12.98 35.12 -39.27
CA SER A 254 12.80 35.42 -37.85
C SER A 254 13.33 36.82 -37.55
N PHE A 255 12.48 37.67 -36.96
CA PHE A 255 12.78 39.07 -36.68
C PHE A 255 12.98 39.27 -35.19
N ALA A 256 14.16 39.72 -34.77
CA ALA A 256 14.41 40.14 -33.39
C ALA A 256 13.59 41.39 -33.01
N PRO A 257 13.45 41.72 -31.70
CA PRO A 257 12.86 42.98 -31.27
C PRO A 257 13.45 44.20 -31.99
N GLY A 258 12.61 45.01 -32.63
CA GLY A 258 13.06 46.08 -33.50
C GLY A 258 11.98 46.66 -34.40
N ILE A 259 12.36 47.67 -35.17
CA ILE A 259 11.50 48.36 -36.14
C ILE A 259 12.01 48.03 -37.54
N TYR A 260 11.12 47.57 -38.41
CA TYR A 260 11.45 47.13 -39.76
C TYR A 260 10.51 47.73 -40.80
N THR A 261 11.00 47.85 -42.03
CA THR A 261 10.18 48.19 -43.18
C THR A 261 10.54 47.32 -44.38
N PHE A 262 9.55 46.91 -45.16
CA PHE A 262 9.77 46.27 -46.45
C PHE A 262 9.09 47.05 -47.57
N HIS A 263 9.75 47.08 -48.72
CA HIS A 263 9.33 47.81 -49.90
C HIS A 263 8.96 46.82 -51.00
N LEU A 264 7.72 46.88 -51.46
CA LEU A 264 7.28 46.23 -52.68
C LEU A 264 7.45 47.18 -53.86
N ARG A 265 8.15 46.71 -54.90
CA ARG A 265 8.43 47.41 -56.15
C ARG A 265 7.93 46.59 -57.34
N SER A 266 7.79 47.22 -58.50
CA SER A 266 7.59 46.53 -59.78
C SER A 266 8.89 46.63 -60.59
N LYS A 267 9.40 45.50 -61.07
CA LYS A 267 10.45 45.45 -62.11
C LYS A 267 9.87 45.47 -63.52
N GLY A 268 8.57 45.21 -63.65
CA GLY A 268 7.83 45.21 -64.90
C GLY A 268 7.12 46.53 -65.18
N GLU A 269 5.88 46.44 -65.66
CA GLU A 269 5.06 47.62 -65.96
C GLU A 269 4.44 48.21 -64.68
N ALA A 270 3.89 49.42 -64.81
CA ALA A 270 3.12 50.04 -63.76
C ALA A 270 1.81 49.26 -63.53
N GLY A 271 1.37 49.15 -62.28
CA GLY A 271 0.20 48.36 -61.94
C GLY A 271 -0.10 48.29 -60.46
N ILE A 272 -1.11 47.52 -60.09
CA ILE A 272 -1.51 47.27 -58.70
C ILE A 272 -0.66 46.13 -58.12
N GLY A 273 0.07 46.41 -57.04
CA GLY A 273 0.72 45.41 -56.21
C GLY A 273 -0.02 45.22 -54.88
N LEU A 274 0.15 44.06 -54.27
CA LEU A 274 -0.33 43.75 -52.91
C LEU A 274 0.88 43.35 -52.05
N ALA A 275 1.06 44.08 -50.96
CA ALA A 275 2.09 43.86 -49.95
C ALA A 275 1.44 43.25 -48.71
N GLU A 276 1.98 42.13 -48.23
CA GLU A 276 1.39 41.34 -47.15
C GLU A 276 2.44 40.93 -46.11
N ILE A 277 2.03 40.88 -44.84
CA ILE A 277 2.78 40.30 -43.73
C ILE A 277 1.93 39.18 -43.17
N TYR A 278 2.48 37.98 -43.07
CA TYR A 278 1.88 36.86 -42.38
C TYR A 278 2.66 36.56 -41.10
N ASN A 279 1.97 36.51 -39.96
CA ASN A 279 2.51 35.86 -38.78
C ASN A 279 2.33 34.35 -38.95
N VAL A 280 3.40 33.65 -39.32
CA VAL A 280 3.30 32.22 -39.64
C VAL A 280 3.29 31.33 -38.39
N GLY A 281 3.57 31.88 -37.21
CA GLY A 281 3.64 31.14 -35.94
C GLY A 281 4.93 30.33 -35.82
N LEU A 282 5.38 30.08 -34.59
CA LEU A 282 6.41 29.07 -34.33
C LEU A 282 5.77 27.69 -34.50
N LYS A 283 6.52 26.73 -35.02
CA LYS A 283 6.15 25.31 -34.99
C LYS A 283 6.31 24.82 -33.54
N ASN A 284 5.60 23.77 -33.12
CA ASN A 284 5.90 23.11 -31.84
C ASN A 284 7.29 22.44 -31.92
N VAL A 285 7.81 21.93 -30.80
CA VAL A 285 9.15 21.36 -30.75
C VAL A 285 9.32 20.20 -31.75
N VAL A 286 8.34 19.30 -31.85
CA VAL A 286 8.39 18.16 -32.79
C VAL A 286 8.34 18.63 -34.24
N ASP A 287 7.40 19.49 -34.60
CA ASP A 287 7.27 20.04 -35.96
C ASP A 287 8.50 20.87 -36.36
N SER A 288 9.17 21.52 -35.39
CA SER A 288 10.43 22.23 -35.59
C SER A 288 11.55 21.26 -35.95
N LEU A 289 11.69 20.15 -35.21
CA LEU A 289 12.68 19.10 -35.47
C LEU A 289 12.42 18.39 -36.81
N VAL A 290 11.17 18.04 -37.12
CA VAL A 290 10.76 17.43 -38.41
C VAL A 290 11.13 18.30 -39.62
N SER A 291 11.22 19.62 -39.42
CA SER A 291 11.52 20.57 -40.49
C SER A 291 13.01 20.85 -40.66
N ALA A 292 13.85 20.28 -39.80
CA ALA A 292 15.30 20.42 -39.82
C ALA A 292 15.92 19.09 -40.29
N ASP A 293 16.97 19.20 -41.11
CA ASP A 293 17.55 18.04 -41.81
C ASP A 293 18.44 17.16 -40.90
N ASP A 294 18.84 17.64 -39.71
CA ASP A 294 19.85 17.00 -38.83
C ASP A 294 19.24 16.20 -37.65
N PHE A 295 17.92 15.94 -37.65
CA PHE A 295 17.20 15.29 -36.54
C PHE A 295 16.29 14.13 -36.97
N GLU A 296 16.54 13.50 -38.12
CA GLU A 296 15.69 12.42 -38.64
C GLU A 296 15.61 11.23 -37.66
N THR A 297 16.73 10.91 -37.00
CA THR A 297 16.86 9.82 -36.02
C THR A 297 16.11 10.14 -34.74
N LEU A 298 16.27 11.37 -34.21
CA LEU A 298 15.56 11.83 -33.03
C LEU A 298 14.04 11.81 -33.24
N VAL A 299 13.58 12.33 -34.38
CA VAL A 299 12.16 12.34 -34.72
C VAL A 299 11.60 10.92 -34.81
N THR A 300 12.34 10.01 -35.43
CA THR A 300 11.96 8.59 -35.50
C THR A 300 11.86 7.97 -34.11
N ALA A 301 12.87 8.15 -33.26
CA ALA A 301 12.88 7.64 -31.89
C ALA A 301 11.70 8.19 -31.06
N VAL A 302 11.39 9.48 -31.17
CA VAL A 302 10.24 10.12 -30.50
C VAL A 302 8.91 9.54 -30.96
N ILE A 303 8.79 9.16 -32.23
CA ILE A 303 7.58 8.53 -32.77
C ILE A 303 7.45 7.10 -32.28
N GLU A 304 8.51 6.29 -32.37
CA GLU A 304 8.50 4.88 -31.96
C GLU A 304 8.31 4.71 -30.45
N ALA A 305 8.88 5.62 -29.64
CA ALA A 305 8.65 5.70 -28.19
C ALA A 305 7.25 6.23 -27.82
N GLY A 306 6.41 6.64 -28.79
CA GLY A 306 5.07 7.18 -28.53
C GLY A 306 5.04 8.61 -27.96
N LEU A 307 6.19 9.26 -27.80
CA LEU A 307 6.35 10.58 -27.19
C LEU A 307 5.90 11.75 -28.09
N ALA A 308 5.69 11.52 -29.38
CA ALA A 308 5.28 12.57 -30.32
C ALA A 308 4.03 13.33 -29.83
N GLY A 309 3.03 12.64 -29.29
CA GLY A 309 1.82 13.28 -28.75
C GLY A 309 2.11 14.18 -27.55
N VAL A 310 3.00 13.74 -26.66
CA VAL A 310 3.43 14.48 -25.46
C VAL A 310 4.15 15.77 -25.88
N LEU A 311 5.15 15.66 -26.76
CA LEU A 311 5.99 16.79 -27.15
C LEU A 311 5.34 17.73 -28.18
N ILE A 312 4.34 17.28 -28.94
CA ILE A 312 3.44 18.17 -29.72
C ILE A 312 2.49 18.92 -28.77
N GLY A 313 2.16 18.27 -27.65
CA GLY A 313 1.31 18.81 -26.62
C GLY A 313 1.80 20.13 -26.03
N PRO A 314 1.04 20.70 -25.10
CA PRO A 314 1.32 21.99 -24.51
C PRO A 314 2.48 21.89 -23.52
N GLY A 315 3.51 22.73 -23.70
CA GLY A 315 4.64 22.85 -22.78
C GLY A 315 4.38 23.86 -21.65
N PRO A 316 5.42 24.53 -21.12
CA PRO A 316 6.70 24.77 -21.79
C PRO A 316 7.71 23.62 -21.67
N TYR A 317 8.39 23.31 -22.78
CA TYR A 317 9.48 22.32 -22.83
C TYR A 317 10.83 22.99 -23.12
N THR A 318 11.91 22.43 -22.59
CA THR A 318 13.26 22.62 -23.13
C THR A 318 13.75 21.26 -23.57
N VAL A 319 14.00 21.09 -24.86
CA VAL A 319 14.48 19.83 -25.44
C VAL A 319 15.95 19.99 -25.79
N PHE A 320 16.82 19.22 -25.14
CA PHE A 320 18.19 19.05 -25.58
C PHE A 320 18.21 18.03 -26.72
N ALA A 321 18.19 18.49 -27.97
CA ALA A 321 18.01 17.65 -29.14
C ALA A 321 19.35 17.12 -29.68
N PRO A 322 19.67 15.82 -29.53
CA PRO A 322 20.84 15.25 -30.16
C PRO A 322 20.69 15.21 -31.69
N THR A 323 21.78 15.54 -32.37
CA THR A 323 21.89 15.45 -33.84
C THR A 323 21.91 13.99 -34.33
N ASP A 324 21.68 13.78 -35.62
CA ASP A 324 21.85 12.47 -36.25
C ASP A 324 23.28 11.91 -36.08
N GLU A 325 24.31 12.77 -36.11
CA GLU A 325 25.69 12.39 -35.79
C GLU A 325 25.86 11.94 -34.33
N ALA A 326 25.14 12.55 -33.39
CA ALA A 326 25.18 12.16 -31.98
C ALA A 326 24.61 10.74 -31.78
N PHE A 327 23.52 10.40 -32.47
CA PHE A 327 23.00 9.02 -32.47
C PHE A 327 23.95 8.05 -33.16
N ALA A 328 24.56 8.45 -34.28
CA ALA A 328 25.53 7.61 -34.99
C ALA A 328 26.83 7.37 -34.20
N ALA A 329 27.09 8.15 -33.15
CA ALA A 329 28.22 7.97 -32.24
C ALA A 329 27.96 6.97 -31.11
N LEU A 330 26.72 6.49 -30.94
CA LEU A 330 26.40 5.40 -30.02
C LEU A 330 27.14 4.11 -30.44
N PRO A 331 27.41 3.18 -29.49
CA PRO A 331 28.00 1.89 -29.84
C PRO A 331 27.18 1.14 -30.91
N ASP A 332 27.86 0.42 -31.80
CA ASP A 332 27.23 -0.35 -32.88
C ASP A 332 26.16 -1.31 -32.29
N GLY A 333 24.92 -1.20 -32.78
CA GLY A 333 23.78 -2.03 -32.35
C GLY A 333 22.90 -1.39 -31.26
N THR A 334 23.38 -0.38 -30.55
CA THR A 334 22.63 0.22 -29.42
C THR A 334 21.29 0.82 -29.86
N LEU A 335 21.26 1.56 -30.97
CA LEU A 335 20.01 2.17 -31.43
C LEU A 335 19.04 1.10 -31.97
N GLU A 336 19.55 0.09 -32.67
CA GLU A 336 18.74 -1.03 -33.14
C GLU A 336 18.09 -1.79 -31.98
N ASP A 337 18.85 -2.04 -30.91
CA ASP A 337 18.36 -2.71 -29.71
C ASP A 337 17.29 -1.86 -28.99
N LEU A 338 17.50 -0.55 -28.88
CA LEU A 338 16.55 0.40 -28.28
C LEU A 338 15.23 0.53 -29.07
N LEU A 339 15.25 0.29 -30.37
CA LEU A 339 14.06 0.34 -31.24
C LEU A 339 13.30 -1.00 -31.29
N THR A 340 13.74 -2.03 -30.58
CA THR A 340 12.98 -3.26 -30.39
C THR A 340 11.87 -3.08 -29.36
N GLU A 341 10.86 -3.95 -29.37
CA GLU A 341 9.76 -3.93 -28.39
C GLU A 341 10.26 -3.96 -26.94
N GLU A 342 11.31 -4.75 -26.64
CA GLU A 342 11.96 -4.82 -25.32
C GLU A 342 12.76 -3.54 -24.99
N GLY A 343 13.32 -2.88 -26.01
CA GLY A 343 14.14 -1.67 -25.86
C GLY A 343 13.35 -0.38 -25.72
N LEU A 344 12.08 -0.34 -26.15
CA LEU A 344 11.28 0.90 -26.21
C LEU A 344 11.07 1.58 -24.85
N ALA A 345 10.97 0.81 -23.76
CA ALA A 345 10.87 1.39 -22.41
C ALA A 345 12.15 2.17 -22.05
N THR A 346 13.31 1.57 -22.31
CA THR A 346 14.62 2.21 -22.11
C THR A 346 14.76 3.44 -23.02
N LEU A 347 14.34 3.33 -24.28
CA LEU A 347 14.36 4.46 -25.22
C LEU A 347 13.49 5.62 -24.74
N THR A 348 12.30 5.32 -24.22
CA THR A 348 11.38 6.33 -23.67
C THR A 348 12.04 7.09 -22.52
N ASN A 349 12.69 6.38 -21.59
CA ASN A 349 13.39 6.99 -20.46
C ASN A 349 14.56 7.86 -20.93
N ILE A 350 15.35 7.37 -21.89
CA ILE A 350 16.44 8.16 -22.51
C ILE A 350 15.87 9.46 -23.11
N LEU A 351 14.79 9.40 -23.87
CA LEU A 351 14.22 10.58 -24.52
C LEU A 351 13.62 11.57 -23.51
N LEU A 352 12.96 11.10 -22.45
CA LEU A 352 12.43 11.96 -21.38
C LEU A 352 13.54 12.64 -20.57
N TYR A 353 14.71 12.01 -20.45
CA TYR A 353 15.90 12.61 -19.86
C TYR A 353 16.48 13.77 -20.67
N HIS A 354 16.14 13.88 -21.96
CA HIS A 354 16.52 15.04 -22.78
C HIS A 354 15.56 16.22 -22.66
N VAL A 355 14.46 16.08 -21.90
CA VAL A 355 13.39 17.07 -21.83
C VAL A 355 13.33 17.66 -20.43
N VAL A 356 13.34 18.98 -20.34
CA VAL A 356 13.10 19.72 -19.09
C VAL A 356 11.70 20.35 -19.17
N PRO A 357 10.83 20.22 -18.15
CA PRO A 357 9.46 20.76 -18.15
C PRO A 357 9.41 22.27 -17.85
N ALA A 358 10.25 23.05 -18.52
CA ALA A 358 10.30 24.51 -18.46
C ALA A 358 10.87 25.08 -19.76
N SER A 359 10.60 26.35 -20.07
CA SER A 359 11.29 27.06 -21.17
C SER A 359 12.53 27.75 -20.62
N VAL A 360 13.70 27.24 -20.96
CA VAL A 360 14.99 27.74 -20.47
C VAL A 360 15.86 28.10 -21.66
N PHE A 361 16.10 29.39 -21.86
CA PHE A 361 17.02 29.88 -22.89
C PHE A 361 18.46 29.81 -22.38
N SER A 362 19.44 29.81 -23.30
CA SER A 362 20.86 29.70 -22.98
C SER A 362 21.35 30.82 -22.04
N GLY A 363 20.76 32.01 -22.15
CA GLY A 363 21.04 33.14 -21.26
C GLY A 363 20.49 33.00 -19.84
N ASP A 364 19.53 32.09 -19.64
CA ASP A 364 18.93 31.76 -18.35
C ASP A 364 19.57 30.50 -17.72
N LEU A 365 20.38 29.76 -18.48
CA LEU A 365 21.11 28.60 -17.97
C LEU A 365 22.16 29.05 -16.94
N VAL A 366 22.19 28.32 -15.83
CA VAL A 366 23.18 28.48 -14.76
C VAL A 366 23.81 27.11 -14.49
N SER A 367 25.07 27.09 -14.06
CA SER A 367 25.71 25.82 -13.73
C SER A 367 25.05 25.17 -12.52
N GLY A 368 24.81 23.86 -12.59
CA GLY A 368 24.17 23.07 -11.55
C GLY A 368 23.24 22.00 -12.11
N GLU A 369 22.56 21.31 -11.20
CA GLU A 369 21.62 20.24 -11.54
C GLU A 369 20.26 20.80 -11.99
N VAL A 370 19.75 20.27 -13.11
CA VAL A 370 18.44 20.61 -13.67
C VAL A 370 17.63 19.32 -13.81
N GLU A 371 16.48 19.28 -13.16
CA GLU A 371 15.59 18.12 -13.21
C GLU A 371 14.92 17.96 -14.58
N THR A 372 14.84 16.73 -15.06
CA THR A 372 14.26 16.36 -16.36
C THR A 372 12.83 15.85 -16.20
N PHE A 373 12.16 15.60 -17.31
CA PHE A 373 10.85 14.97 -17.37
C PHE A 373 10.88 13.52 -16.84
N LEU A 374 12.06 12.87 -16.86
CA LEU A 374 12.29 11.55 -16.26
C LEU A 374 12.35 11.61 -14.71
N GLY A 375 12.58 12.78 -14.11
CA GLY A 375 12.84 12.96 -12.67
C GLY A 375 14.32 12.90 -12.28
N ALA A 376 15.18 12.33 -13.13
CA ALA A 376 16.63 12.41 -12.99
C ALA A 376 17.18 13.81 -13.33
N THR A 377 18.35 14.17 -12.80
CA THR A 377 18.98 15.48 -13.00
C THR A 377 20.04 15.49 -14.10
N LEU A 378 20.08 16.57 -14.88
CA LEU A 378 21.16 16.91 -15.79
C LEU A 378 22.16 17.84 -15.09
N ASP A 379 23.45 17.55 -15.19
CA ASP A 379 24.52 18.48 -14.81
C ASP A 379 24.75 19.49 -15.94
N VAL A 380 24.30 20.72 -15.74
CA VAL A 380 24.54 21.82 -16.67
C VAL A 380 25.78 22.58 -16.23
N VAL A 381 26.70 22.81 -17.15
CA VAL A 381 27.91 23.62 -16.90
C VAL A 381 27.96 24.75 -17.92
N VAL A 382 27.92 25.99 -17.40
CA VAL A 382 28.06 27.23 -18.19
C VAL A 382 29.47 27.78 -17.98
N SER A 383 30.22 27.98 -19.07
CA SER A 383 31.60 28.45 -19.05
C SER A 383 31.89 29.48 -20.15
N GLU A 384 33.11 30.04 -20.18
CA GLU A 384 33.54 30.92 -21.27
C GLU A 384 33.61 30.18 -22.62
N ASP A 385 33.75 28.85 -22.61
CA ASP A 385 33.86 28.01 -23.80
C ASP A 385 32.49 27.53 -24.33
N GLY A 386 31.39 27.82 -23.62
CA GLY A 386 30.02 27.43 -23.99
C GLY A 386 29.26 26.74 -22.86
N VAL A 387 28.15 26.09 -23.22
CA VAL A 387 27.29 25.31 -22.33
C VAL A 387 27.47 23.82 -22.61
N THR A 388 27.65 23.01 -21.56
CA THR A 388 27.60 21.56 -21.64
C THR A 388 26.53 20.97 -20.72
N VAL A 389 25.95 19.84 -21.10
CA VAL A 389 24.91 19.11 -20.35
C VAL A 389 25.36 17.66 -20.22
N ASN A 390 25.65 17.18 -19.01
CA ASN A 390 26.33 15.90 -18.76
C ASN A 390 27.59 15.67 -19.61
N GLY A 391 28.31 16.76 -19.92
CA GLY A 391 29.48 16.73 -20.79
C GLY A 391 29.19 16.75 -22.31
N ALA A 392 27.94 16.64 -22.75
CA ALA A 392 27.54 16.90 -24.13
C ALA A 392 27.56 18.42 -24.41
N SER A 393 28.11 18.85 -25.54
CA SER A 393 28.20 20.27 -25.90
C SER A 393 26.90 20.75 -26.53
N VAL A 394 26.40 21.91 -26.10
CA VAL A 394 25.33 22.62 -26.83
C VAL A 394 25.95 23.30 -28.05
N VAL A 395 25.75 22.73 -29.23
CA VAL A 395 26.36 23.20 -30.50
C VAL A 395 25.57 24.33 -31.15
N GLU A 396 24.26 24.38 -30.91
CA GLU A 396 23.40 25.48 -31.31
C GLU A 396 22.27 25.64 -30.28
N ALA A 397 21.92 26.87 -29.91
CA ALA A 397 21.03 27.13 -28.79
C ALA A 397 19.87 28.06 -29.19
N ASP A 398 18.85 28.10 -28.34
CA ASP A 398 17.75 29.07 -28.39
C ASP A 398 16.81 28.95 -29.60
N PHE A 399 16.64 27.75 -30.15
CA PHE A 399 15.61 27.51 -31.15
C PHE A 399 14.23 27.59 -30.51
N SER A 400 13.50 28.67 -30.82
CA SER A 400 12.17 28.90 -30.26
C SER A 400 11.11 28.05 -30.96
N ALA A 401 10.31 27.35 -30.17
CA ALA A 401 9.12 26.63 -30.60
C ALA A 401 7.85 27.21 -29.95
N SER A 402 6.66 26.90 -30.47
CA SER A 402 5.39 27.42 -29.92
C SER A 402 5.08 26.92 -28.52
N ASN A 403 5.68 25.80 -28.12
CA ASN A 403 5.49 25.13 -26.82
C ASN A 403 6.82 24.91 -26.08
N GLY A 404 7.91 25.57 -26.47
CA GLY A 404 9.21 25.34 -25.81
C GLY A 404 10.42 25.96 -26.48
N VAL A 405 11.60 25.50 -26.08
CA VAL A 405 12.93 25.84 -26.59
C VAL A 405 13.66 24.55 -26.97
N ILE A 406 14.45 24.57 -28.04
CA ILE A 406 15.34 23.47 -28.44
C ILE A 406 16.79 23.96 -28.33
N HIS A 407 17.64 23.14 -27.70
CA HIS A 407 19.09 23.28 -27.69
C HIS A 407 19.70 22.06 -28.36
N VAL A 408 20.47 22.25 -29.41
CA VAL A 408 21.08 21.17 -30.19
C VAL A 408 22.34 20.70 -29.48
N ILE A 409 22.49 19.39 -29.29
CA ILE A 409 23.64 18.78 -28.60
C ILE A 409 24.37 17.75 -29.48
N ASP A 410 25.65 17.54 -29.17
CA ASP A 410 26.55 16.66 -29.95
C ASP A 410 26.62 15.20 -29.45
N GLN A 411 25.89 14.85 -28.38
CA GLN A 411 25.86 13.50 -27.82
C GLN A 411 24.44 13.16 -27.33
N VAL A 412 24.09 11.87 -27.34
CA VAL A 412 22.88 11.36 -26.70
C VAL A 412 23.12 11.29 -25.18
N LEU A 413 22.28 11.97 -24.40
CA LEU A 413 22.30 11.94 -22.94
C LEU A 413 21.75 10.60 -22.45
N LEU A 414 22.51 9.91 -21.61
CA LEU A 414 22.07 8.68 -20.97
C LEU A 414 21.69 8.96 -19.51
N PRO A 415 20.51 8.52 -19.04
CA PRO A 415 20.17 8.58 -17.62
C PRO A 415 21.24 7.88 -16.77
N PRO A 416 21.49 8.32 -15.53
CA PRO A 416 22.27 7.52 -14.59
C PRO A 416 21.56 6.16 -14.39
N GLU A 417 22.32 5.07 -14.34
CA GLU A 417 21.77 3.74 -14.03
C GLU A 417 21.05 3.81 -12.68
N ALA A 418 19.79 3.33 -12.63
CA ALA A 418 19.07 3.20 -11.37
C ALA A 418 19.86 2.23 -10.46
N PRO A 419 19.90 2.48 -9.14
CA PRO A 419 20.48 1.51 -8.22
C PRO A 419 19.72 0.18 -8.36
N PRO A 420 20.40 -0.99 -8.30
CA PRO A 420 19.72 -2.27 -8.40
C PRO A 420 18.75 -2.46 -7.21
N SER A 421 17.69 -3.24 -7.40
CA SER A 421 16.90 -3.82 -6.30
C SER A 421 17.74 -4.77 -5.44
N ILE A 422 17.19 -5.20 -4.30
CA ILE A 422 17.84 -6.21 -3.44
C ILE A 422 18.19 -7.47 -4.23
N VAL A 423 17.24 -7.97 -5.02
CA VAL A 423 17.41 -9.23 -5.76
C VAL A 423 18.41 -9.07 -6.90
N GLU A 424 18.38 -7.95 -7.61
CA GLU A 424 19.39 -7.66 -8.63
C GLU A 424 20.79 -7.49 -8.03
N ALA A 425 20.91 -6.84 -6.87
CA ALA A 425 22.18 -6.71 -6.16
C ALA A 425 22.71 -8.08 -5.71
N VAL A 426 21.83 -8.96 -5.20
CA VAL A 426 22.15 -10.34 -4.83
C VAL A 426 22.56 -11.18 -6.04
N LEU A 427 21.89 -11.02 -7.19
CA LEU A 427 22.22 -11.74 -8.43
C LEU A 427 23.52 -11.25 -9.07
N ALA A 428 23.88 -9.98 -8.87
CA ALA A 428 25.07 -9.37 -9.45
C ALA A 428 26.37 -9.72 -8.68
N ASP A 429 26.26 -10.14 -7.43
CA ASP A 429 27.42 -10.48 -6.58
C ASP A 429 27.62 -12.00 -6.48
N ASP A 430 28.80 -12.46 -6.94
CA ASP A 430 29.18 -13.88 -6.92
C ASP A 430 29.16 -14.47 -5.50
N ASP A 431 29.38 -13.65 -4.45
CA ASP A 431 29.39 -14.08 -3.04
C ASP A 431 27.99 -14.41 -2.50
N PHE A 432 26.92 -14.16 -3.27
CA PHE A 432 25.53 -14.51 -2.92
C PHE A 432 24.87 -15.54 -3.83
N SER A 433 25.62 -16.24 -4.68
CA SER A 433 25.05 -17.24 -5.59
C SER A 433 24.21 -18.33 -4.90
N VAL A 434 24.55 -18.73 -3.66
CA VAL A 434 23.72 -19.67 -2.87
C VAL A 434 22.43 -19.02 -2.38
N LEU A 435 22.49 -17.78 -1.88
CA LEU A 435 21.32 -17.01 -1.47
C LEU A 435 20.37 -16.78 -2.64
N ALA A 436 20.88 -16.38 -3.81
CA ALA A 436 20.10 -16.21 -5.03
C ALA A 436 19.37 -17.49 -5.44
N THR A 437 20.06 -18.63 -5.37
CA THR A 437 19.46 -19.96 -5.65
C THR A 437 18.35 -20.29 -4.65
N ALA A 438 18.55 -20.02 -3.36
CA ALA A 438 17.56 -20.27 -2.32
C ALA A 438 16.32 -19.39 -2.45
N LEU A 439 16.49 -18.10 -2.78
CA LEU A 439 15.40 -17.17 -3.06
C LEU A 439 14.56 -17.65 -4.25
N GLY A 440 15.20 -18.00 -5.38
CA GLY A 440 14.50 -18.51 -6.55
C GLY A 440 13.82 -19.86 -6.32
N ALA A 441 14.39 -20.75 -5.50
CA ALA A 441 13.78 -22.03 -5.16
C ALA A 441 12.51 -21.88 -4.29
N THR A 442 12.43 -20.81 -3.50
CA THR A 442 11.30 -20.52 -2.60
C THR A 442 10.28 -19.53 -3.18
N GLY A 443 10.61 -18.88 -4.31
CA GLY A 443 9.79 -17.81 -4.91
C GLY A 443 9.86 -16.48 -4.15
N LEU A 444 10.81 -16.33 -3.21
CA LEU A 444 11.00 -15.10 -2.43
C LEU A 444 11.77 -14.03 -3.20
N ASP A 445 12.39 -14.38 -4.33
CA ASP A 445 12.96 -13.43 -5.28
C ASP A 445 11.90 -12.48 -5.85
N GLU A 446 10.70 -12.97 -6.18
CA GLU A 446 9.60 -12.08 -6.60
C GLU A 446 9.18 -11.12 -5.47
N VAL A 447 9.15 -11.60 -4.23
CA VAL A 447 8.77 -10.81 -3.05
C VAL A 447 9.80 -9.72 -2.76
N LEU A 448 11.08 -10.07 -2.75
CA LEU A 448 12.18 -9.12 -2.46
C LEU A 448 12.55 -8.24 -3.66
N ALA A 449 12.05 -8.53 -4.86
CA ALA A 449 12.07 -7.61 -6.00
C ALA A 449 10.92 -6.60 -5.94
N GLY A 450 9.86 -6.89 -5.18
CA GLY A 450 8.68 -6.03 -5.03
C GLY A 450 8.94 -4.72 -4.27
N GLU A 451 7.87 -3.97 -4.05
CA GLU A 451 7.92 -2.66 -3.39
C GLU A 451 8.39 -2.79 -1.93
N GLY A 452 9.57 -2.23 -1.65
CA GLY A 452 10.10 -2.12 -0.30
C GLY A 452 9.55 -0.89 0.46
N PRO A 453 10.28 -0.37 1.46
CA PRO A 453 11.65 -0.73 1.77
C PRO A 453 11.78 -2.00 2.61
N PHE A 454 12.76 -2.84 2.29
CA PHE A 454 13.20 -3.96 3.11
C PHE A 454 14.62 -3.73 3.66
N THR A 455 14.95 -4.42 4.74
CA THR A 455 16.33 -4.60 5.20
C THR A 455 16.65 -6.09 5.19
N VAL A 456 17.63 -6.50 4.41
CA VAL A 456 18.04 -7.91 4.29
C VAL A 456 19.41 -8.10 4.92
N PHE A 457 19.48 -8.97 5.92
CA PHE A 457 20.74 -9.46 6.44
C PHE A 457 21.22 -10.61 5.54
N ALA A 458 21.97 -10.30 4.49
CA ALA A 458 22.33 -11.25 3.43
C ALA A 458 23.51 -12.15 3.85
N PRO A 459 23.30 -13.47 4.05
CA PRO A 459 24.38 -14.41 4.30
C PRO A 459 25.20 -14.67 3.03
N THR A 460 26.53 -14.65 3.16
CA THR A 460 27.45 -15.01 2.07
C THR A 460 27.43 -16.52 1.76
N ASN A 461 27.98 -16.93 0.62
CA ASN A 461 28.18 -18.35 0.31
C ASN A 461 28.97 -19.07 1.42
N ALA A 462 29.96 -18.41 2.02
CA ALA A 462 30.74 -18.96 3.13
C ALA A 462 29.89 -19.19 4.39
N ALA A 463 28.87 -18.37 4.62
CA ALA A 463 27.92 -18.56 5.71
C ALA A 463 27.06 -19.82 5.49
N PHE A 464 26.61 -20.07 4.26
CA PHE A 464 25.91 -21.31 3.91
C PHE A 464 26.82 -22.54 3.99
N ASP A 465 28.07 -22.44 3.55
CA ASP A 465 29.07 -23.53 3.66
C ASP A 465 29.39 -23.89 5.12
N ALA A 466 29.14 -22.99 6.07
CA ALA A 466 29.34 -23.23 7.49
C ALA A 466 28.20 -24.04 8.15
N LEU A 467 27.08 -24.26 7.44
CA LEU A 467 26.01 -25.14 7.90
C LEU A 467 26.51 -26.60 7.98
N PRO A 468 25.91 -27.44 8.83
CA PRO A 468 26.25 -28.86 8.88
C PRO A 468 26.14 -29.55 7.50
N GLU A 469 27.03 -30.51 7.24
CA GLU A 469 27.08 -31.24 5.97
C GLU A 469 25.73 -31.91 5.68
N GLY A 470 25.16 -31.63 4.50
CA GLY A 470 23.84 -32.13 4.07
C GLY A 470 22.66 -31.17 4.34
N THR A 471 22.79 -30.21 5.26
CA THR A 471 21.68 -29.31 5.63
C THR A 471 21.16 -28.48 4.46
N LEU A 472 22.05 -27.89 3.65
CA LEU A 472 21.64 -27.08 2.51
C LEU A 472 20.94 -27.91 1.43
N ASP A 473 21.43 -29.13 1.16
CA ASP A 473 20.82 -30.05 0.19
C ASP A 473 19.41 -30.47 0.65
N ASP A 474 19.24 -30.74 1.94
CA ASP A 474 17.93 -31.08 2.53
C ASP A 474 16.96 -29.90 2.44
N LEU A 475 17.41 -28.67 2.73
CA LEU A 475 16.61 -27.44 2.65
C LEU A 475 16.18 -27.09 1.22
N LEU A 476 17.04 -27.34 0.23
CA LEU A 476 16.73 -27.14 -1.19
C LEU A 476 15.88 -28.26 -1.79
N GLY A 477 15.70 -29.37 -1.06
CA GLY A 477 14.81 -30.47 -1.44
C GLY A 477 13.34 -30.10 -1.33
N GLU A 478 12.47 -30.83 -2.04
CA GLU A 478 11.01 -30.57 -2.10
C GLU A 478 10.34 -30.51 -0.73
N GLU A 479 10.75 -31.37 0.22
CA GLU A 479 10.24 -31.39 1.60
C GLU A 479 10.82 -30.23 2.45
N GLY A 480 11.97 -29.66 2.07
CA GLY A 480 12.69 -28.62 2.82
C GLY A 480 12.32 -27.18 2.46
N LEU A 481 11.70 -26.95 1.29
CA LEU A 481 11.43 -25.60 0.78
C LEU A 481 10.57 -24.73 1.73
N GLY A 482 9.63 -25.34 2.46
CA GLY A 482 8.83 -24.61 3.46
C GLY A 482 9.70 -24.09 4.61
N THR A 483 10.59 -24.92 5.12
CA THR A 483 11.57 -24.56 6.15
C THR A 483 12.56 -23.51 5.64
N LEU A 484 13.06 -23.68 4.41
CA LEU A 484 13.97 -22.74 3.78
C LEU A 484 13.32 -21.35 3.60
N SER A 485 12.05 -21.30 3.19
CA SER A 485 11.30 -20.05 3.08
C SER A 485 11.20 -19.33 4.44
N GLY A 486 10.89 -20.05 5.51
CA GLY A 486 10.89 -19.50 6.88
C GLY A 486 12.27 -18.97 7.32
N ILE A 487 13.34 -19.70 7.02
CA ILE A 487 14.72 -19.26 7.27
C ILE A 487 15.03 -17.97 6.51
N LEU A 488 14.69 -17.90 5.22
CA LEU A 488 14.97 -16.71 4.40
C LEU A 488 14.18 -15.49 4.88
N LEU A 489 12.90 -15.64 5.24
CA LEU A 489 12.09 -14.57 5.82
C LEU A 489 12.62 -14.09 7.17
N TYR A 490 13.29 -14.95 7.94
CA TYR A 490 13.96 -14.59 9.18
C TYR A 490 15.21 -13.71 8.98
N HIS A 491 15.72 -13.60 7.75
CA HIS A 491 16.79 -12.65 7.41
C HIS A 491 16.26 -11.27 6.96
N VAL A 492 14.94 -11.09 6.89
CA VAL A 492 14.30 -9.89 6.34
C VAL A 492 13.58 -9.12 7.43
N VAL A 493 13.84 -7.82 7.51
CA VAL A 493 13.11 -6.87 8.36
C VAL A 493 12.36 -5.89 7.45
N ALA A 494 11.11 -5.59 7.81
CA ALA A 494 10.33 -4.58 7.10
C ALA A 494 10.86 -3.16 7.42
N GLY A 495 11.01 -2.33 6.40
CA GLY A 495 11.55 -0.98 6.53
C GLY A 495 12.99 -0.82 6.06
N LYS A 496 13.39 0.43 5.83
CA LYS A 496 14.78 0.81 5.52
C LYS A 496 15.51 1.06 6.84
N VAL A 497 16.46 0.20 7.21
CA VAL A 497 17.19 0.29 8.48
C VAL A 497 18.69 0.32 8.20
N MET A 498 19.31 1.48 8.39
CA MET A 498 20.77 1.62 8.31
C MET A 498 21.42 1.11 9.60
N SER A 499 22.72 0.81 9.54
CA SER A 499 23.53 0.46 10.70
C SER A 499 23.51 1.53 11.79
N THR A 500 23.34 2.80 11.41
CA THR A 500 23.19 3.92 12.34
C THR A 500 21.82 3.99 13.01
N ASP A 501 20.83 3.31 12.45
CA ASP A 501 19.48 3.21 13.01
C ASP A 501 19.34 2.00 13.95
N LEU A 502 20.30 1.06 13.90
CA LEU A 502 20.33 -0.12 14.76
C LEU A 502 20.72 0.24 16.20
N SER A 503 20.03 -0.38 17.15
CA SER A 503 20.33 -0.30 18.58
C SER A 503 20.24 -1.68 19.21
N THR A 504 20.97 -1.91 20.31
CA THR A 504 20.92 -3.20 21.01
C THR A 504 19.49 -3.50 21.49
N GLY A 505 18.97 -4.68 21.16
CA GLY A 505 17.62 -5.12 21.48
C GLY A 505 17.04 -6.06 20.42
N GLN A 506 15.74 -6.34 20.53
CA GLN A 506 15.03 -7.25 19.63
C GLN A 506 14.35 -6.51 18.48
N VAL A 507 14.39 -7.09 17.28
CA VAL A 507 13.73 -6.58 16.07
C VAL A 507 12.91 -7.69 15.43
N GLU A 508 11.64 -7.42 15.12
CA GLU A 508 10.75 -8.39 14.46
C GLU A 508 11.09 -8.51 12.97
N THR A 509 11.13 -9.75 12.49
CA THR A 509 11.35 -10.08 11.07
C THR A 509 10.04 -10.15 10.31
N VAL A 510 10.10 -10.17 8.98
CA VAL A 510 8.93 -10.45 8.13
C VAL A 510 8.37 -11.86 8.42
N GLY A 511 9.21 -12.78 8.91
CA GLY A 511 8.79 -14.11 9.39
C GLY A 511 8.16 -14.13 10.79
N GLY A 512 7.98 -12.98 11.46
CA GLY A 512 7.35 -12.85 12.79
C GLY A 512 8.27 -13.18 13.98
N ALA A 513 9.31 -13.99 13.78
CA ALA A 513 10.30 -14.25 14.83
C ALA A 513 11.21 -13.04 15.06
N LEU A 514 11.71 -12.88 16.30
CA LEU A 514 12.58 -11.78 16.70
C LEU A 514 14.06 -12.09 16.44
N LEU A 515 14.80 -11.09 15.94
CA LEU A 515 16.26 -11.06 15.89
C LEU A 515 16.81 -10.31 17.10
N ASP A 516 17.86 -10.84 17.73
CA ASP A 516 18.65 -10.14 18.74
C ASP A 516 19.77 -9.35 18.08
N ILE A 517 19.68 -8.03 18.16
CA ILE A 517 20.68 -7.11 17.65
C ILE A 517 21.57 -6.67 18.80
N VAL A 518 22.89 -6.79 18.64
CA VAL A 518 23.86 -6.26 19.60
C VAL A 518 24.78 -5.27 18.87
N VAL A 519 24.74 -4.02 19.32
CA VAL A 519 25.62 -2.96 18.82
C VAL A 519 26.73 -2.73 19.85
N SER A 520 27.99 -2.85 19.41
CA SER A 520 29.17 -2.74 20.26
C SER A 520 30.29 -1.92 19.60
N GLU A 521 31.39 -1.68 20.32
CA GLU A 521 32.59 -1.06 19.72
C GLU A 521 33.23 -1.95 18.63
N GLU A 522 32.94 -3.26 18.63
CA GLU A 522 33.47 -4.23 17.67
C GLU A 522 32.62 -4.36 16.39
N GLY A 523 31.42 -3.77 16.38
CA GLY A 523 30.48 -3.83 15.25
C GLY A 523 29.06 -4.18 15.68
N VAL A 524 28.22 -4.52 14.69
CA VAL A 524 26.85 -5.00 14.87
C VAL A 524 26.82 -6.51 14.68
N THR A 525 26.17 -7.22 15.60
CA THR A 525 25.86 -8.65 15.42
C THR A 525 24.36 -8.90 15.47
N VAL A 526 23.89 -9.87 14.70
CA VAL A 526 22.49 -10.30 14.60
C VAL A 526 22.40 -11.77 14.98
N ASN A 527 21.77 -12.12 16.10
CA ASN A 527 21.83 -13.45 16.71
C ASN A 527 23.27 -14.00 16.83
N GLY A 528 24.24 -13.11 17.04
CA GLY A 528 25.67 -13.45 17.07
C GLY A 528 26.37 -13.56 15.71
N ALA A 529 25.66 -13.50 14.58
CA ALA A 529 26.26 -13.36 13.24
C ALA A 529 26.81 -11.94 13.07
N MET A 530 28.05 -11.77 12.60
CA MET A 530 28.66 -10.46 12.42
C MET A 530 28.18 -9.82 11.13
N VAL A 531 27.76 -8.56 11.20
CA VAL A 531 27.58 -7.71 10.01
C VAL A 531 28.95 -7.31 9.49
N THR A 532 29.39 -7.94 8.41
CA THR A 532 30.73 -7.76 7.81
C THR A 532 30.80 -6.54 6.90
N THR A 533 29.69 -6.22 6.23
CA THR A 533 29.52 -5.01 5.42
C THR A 533 28.10 -4.48 5.68
N ALA A 534 27.98 -3.22 6.05
CA ALA A 534 26.70 -2.60 6.32
C ALA A 534 26.37 -1.53 5.28
N ASP A 535 25.09 -1.13 5.25
CA ASP A 535 24.59 0.04 4.53
C ASP A 535 24.76 -0.02 3.00
N ILE A 536 24.53 -1.20 2.42
CA ILE A 536 24.43 -1.31 0.96
C ILE A 536 23.04 -0.84 0.55
N GLU A 537 22.94 0.42 0.11
CA GLU A 537 21.69 1.00 -0.37
C GLU A 537 21.32 0.48 -1.76
N VAL A 538 20.06 0.07 -1.91
CA VAL A 538 19.46 -0.48 -3.13
C VAL A 538 18.09 0.17 -3.36
N ALA A 539 17.54 0.05 -4.57
CA ALA A 539 16.32 0.75 -4.97
C ALA A 539 15.14 0.54 -4.00
N ASN A 540 14.97 -0.69 -3.51
CA ASN A 540 13.87 -1.09 -2.64
C ASN A 540 14.31 -1.46 -1.21
N GLY A 541 15.47 -0.98 -0.74
CA GLY A 541 15.89 -1.29 0.63
C GLY A 541 17.36 -1.08 0.98
N VAL A 542 17.82 -1.88 1.95
CA VAL A 542 19.21 -1.93 2.43
C VAL A 542 19.63 -3.39 2.59
N ILE A 543 20.87 -3.70 2.22
CA ILE A 543 21.51 -4.99 2.48
C ILE A 543 22.62 -4.81 3.53
N HIS A 544 22.61 -5.68 4.54
CA HIS A 544 23.69 -5.87 5.51
C HIS A 544 24.27 -7.27 5.31
N ILE A 545 25.52 -7.38 4.90
CA ILE A 545 26.18 -8.67 4.65
C ILE A 545 26.56 -9.31 6.00
N ILE A 546 26.14 -10.55 6.22
CA ILE A 546 26.45 -11.32 7.45
C ILE A 546 27.29 -12.58 7.17
N ASP A 547 28.03 -13.04 8.18
CA ASP A 547 28.96 -14.17 8.09
C ASP A 547 28.38 -15.53 8.52
N ALA A 548 27.12 -15.58 8.95
CA ALA A 548 26.42 -16.81 9.32
C ALA A 548 24.95 -16.77 8.85
N VAL A 549 24.39 -17.94 8.52
CA VAL A 549 22.95 -18.07 8.24
C VAL A 549 22.19 -17.98 9.55
N LEU A 550 21.23 -17.05 9.64
CA LEU A 550 20.31 -16.91 10.76
C LEU A 550 19.28 -18.04 10.73
N LEU A 551 19.33 -18.90 11.73
CA LEU A 551 18.31 -19.93 11.92
C LEU A 551 17.26 -19.40 12.89
N PRO A 552 15.96 -19.46 12.55
CA PRO A 552 14.90 -19.18 13.49
C PRO A 552 15.09 -20.03 14.75
N PRO A 553 14.79 -19.51 15.96
CA PRO A 553 14.75 -20.37 17.14
C PRO A 553 13.77 -21.51 16.86
N GLU A 554 14.15 -22.75 17.18
CA GLU A 554 13.18 -23.85 17.06
C GLU A 554 11.97 -23.54 17.93
N PRO A 555 10.74 -23.75 17.43
CA PRO A 555 9.57 -23.55 18.26
C PRO A 555 9.72 -24.48 19.47
N GLN A 556 9.75 -23.88 20.66
CA GLN A 556 9.89 -24.63 21.91
C GLN A 556 8.66 -25.54 22.06
N SER A 557 8.80 -26.76 22.58
CA SER A 557 7.63 -27.52 23.03
C SER A 557 7.00 -26.86 24.26
N ILE A 558 5.80 -27.27 24.65
CA ILE A 558 5.19 -26.84 25.92
C ILE A 558 6.14 -27.08 27.09
N LEU A 559 6.77 -28.25 27.15
CA LEU A 559 7.74 -28.55 28.20
C LEU A 559 8.94 -27.61 28.15
N ASP A 560 9.49 -27.33 26.96
CA ASP A 560 10.63 -26.43 26.82
C ASP A 560 10.29 -25.00 27.26
N ALA A 561 9.10 -24.51 26.92
CA ALA A 561 8.62 -23.21 27.37
C ALA A 561 8.43 -23.15 28.89
N VAL A 562 7.88 -24.21 29.49
CA VAL A 562 7.74 -24.36 30.96
C VAL A 562 9.10 -24.42 31.66
N LEU A 563 10.09 -25.08 31.07
CA LEU A 563 11.45 -25.17 31.64
C LEU A 563 12.25 -23.88 31.47
N ALA A 564 11.94 -23.07 30.45
CA ALA A 564 12.62 -21.81 30.16
C ALA A 564 12.18 -20.66 31.07
N ASP A 565 10.94 -20.70 31.60
CA ASP A 565 10.38 -19.66 32.45
C ASP A 565 10.57 -19.96 33.95
N GLU A 566 11.21 -19.05 34.68
CA GLU A 566 11.43 -19.18 36.13
C GLU A 566 10.10 -19.21 36.91
N ASP A 567 9.04 -18.58 36.40
CA ASP A 567 7.72 -18.54 37.04
C ASP A 567 6.97 -19.87 36.96
N PHE A 568 7.50 -20.87 36.23
CA PHE A 568 6.96 -22.24 36.18
C PHE A 568 7.84 -23.30 36.84
N SER A 569 8.86 -22.91 37.61
CA SER A 569 9.77 -23.87 38.26
C SER A 569 9.06 -24.93 39.13
N THR A 570 7.95 -24.59 39.80
CA THR A 570 7.13 -25.54 40.57
C THR A 570 6.35 -26.49 39.66
N LEU A 571 5.75 -25.97 38.59
CA LEU A 571 5.06 -26.77 37.58
C LEU A 571 6.00 -27.78 36.92
N ALA A 572 7.19 -27.33 36.51
CA ALA A 572 8.24 -28.18 35.96
C ALA A 572 8.64 -29.32 36.92
N THR A 573 8.77 -29.00 38.22
CA THR A 573 9.06 -30.01 39.24
C THR A 573 7.93 -31.03 39.38
N ALA A 574 6.67 -30.59 39.36
CA ALA A 574 5.50 -31.45 39.46
C ALA A 574 5.35 -32.38 38.23
N LEU A 575 5.58 -31.86 37.02
CA LEU A 575 5.58 -32.64 35.78
C LEU A 575 6.67 -33.73 35.80
N ALA A 576 7.89 -33.37 36.21
CA ALA A 576 8.99 -34.33 36.33
C ALA A 576 8.73 -35.39 37.42
N ALA A 577 8.08 -35.03 38.53
CA ALA A 577 7.76 -35.95 39.61
C ALA A 577 6.70 -37.00 39.20
N THR A 578 5.76 -36.60 38.35
CA THR A 578 4.65 -37.44 37.85
C THR A 578 4.99 -38.20 36.56
N GLY A 579 6.05 -37.80 35.85
CA GLY A 579 6.42 -38.36 34.54
C GLY A 579 5.56 -37.83 33.38
N LEU A 580 4.83 -36.74 33.60
CA LEU A 580 4.02 -36.07 32.57
C LEU A 580 4.85 -35.13 31.68
N ASP A 581 6.11 -34.90 32.04
CA ASP A 581 7.09 -34.22 31.19
C ASP A 581 7.23 -34.88 29.81
N GLU A 582 7.33 -36.22 29.75
CA GLU A 582 7.36 -36.95 28.47
C GLU A 582 6.07 -36.77 27.65
N VAL A 583 4.92 -36.60 28.31
CA VAL A 583 3.61 -36.41 27.66
C VAL A 583 3.53 -35.03 27.02
N LEU A 584 3.87 -33.98 27.77
CA LEU A 584 3.84 -32.59 27.27
C LEU A 584 5.00 -32.25 26.34
N ALA A 585 6.04 -33.08 26.27
CA ALA A 585 7.05 -33.04 25.22
C ALA A 585 6.65 -33.80 23.94
N GLY A 586 5.59 -34.62 24.00
CA GLY A 586 5.13 -35.47 22.90
C GLY A 586 4.42 -34.73 21.76
N GLU A 587 3.94 -35.49 20.77
CA GLU A 587 3.15 -34.96 19.64
C GLU A 587 1.79 -34.45 20.13
N GLY A 588 1.58 -33.14 20.04
CA GLY A 588 0.31 -32.47 20.34
C GLY A 588 -0.67 -32.47 19.15
N PRO A 589 -1.56 -31.46 19.03
CA PRO A 589 -1.59 -30.22 19.81
C PRO A 589 -2.24 -30.37 21.18
N PHE A 590 -1.70 -29.68 22.18
CA PHE A 590 -2.30 -29.52 23.50
C PHE A 590 -2.60 -28.04 23.80
N THR A 591 -3.58 -27.80 24.65
CA THR A 591 -3.82 -26.50 25.30
C THR A 591 -3.60 -26.69 26.79
N VAL A 592 -2.63 -25.99 27.36
CA VAL A 592 -2.27 -26.11 28.78
C VAL A 592 -2.62 -24.83 29.52
N PHE A 593 -3.47 -24.94 30.53
CA PHE A 593 -3.70 -23.88 31.48
C PHE A 593 -2.62 -23.94 32.56
N ALA A 594 -1.51 -23.21 32.39
CA ALA A 594 -0.32 -23.34 33.23
C ALA A 594 -0.41 -22.47 34.50
N PRO A 595 -0.47 -23.07 35.70
CA PRO A 595 -0.43 -22.32 36.95
C PRO A 595 0.99 -21.80 37.24
N THR A 596 1.09 -20.57 37.71
CA THR A 596 2.37 -19.97 38.12
C THR A 596 2.89 -20.56 39.45
N ASN A 597 4.15 -20.30 39.79
CA ASN A 597 4.70 -20.58 41.12
C ASN A 597 3.85 -19.97 42.25
N ALA A 598 3.26 -18.79 42.03
CA ALA A 598 2.39 -18.13 43.00
C ALA A 598 1.07 -18.87 43.19
N ALA A 599 0.51 -19.45 42.13
CA ALA A 599 -0.68 -20.29 42.19
C ALA A 599 -0.44 -21.53 43.07
N PHE A 600 0.68 -22.24 42.88
CA PHE A 600 1.06 -23.36 43.74
C PHE A 600 1.29 -22.94 45.20
N ALA A 601 1.87 -21.76 45.43
CA ALA A 601 2.09 -21.25 46.79
C ALA A 601 0.80 -20.83 47.50
N ALA A 602 -0.30 -20.63 46.76
CA ALA A 602 -1.62 -20.33 47.32
C ALA A 602 -2.37 -21.57 47.82
N LEU A 603 -1.89 -22.78 47.49
CA LEU A 603 -2.43 -24.02 48.05
C LEU A 603 -2.31 -24.04 49.59
N PRO A 604 -3.19 -24.78 50.30
CA PRO A 604 -3.10 -24.92 51.74
C PRO A 604 -1.71 -25.34 52.22
N GLU A 605 -1.28 -24.84 53.39
CA GLU A 605 0.05 -25.11 53.95
C GLU A 605 0.28 -26.62 54.09
N GLY A 606 1.30 -27.15 53.40
CA GLY A 606 1.65 -28.58 53.37
C GLY A 606 1.03 -29.39 52.23
N ALA A 607 0.02 -28.87 51.52
CA ALA A 607 -0.67 -29.62 50.45
C ALA A 607 0.26 -29.98 49.28
N LEU A 608 1.11 -29.04 48.85
CA LEU A 608 2.07 -29.30 47.77
C LEU A 608 3.13 -30.35 48.18
N ASP A 609 3.58 -30.32 49.44
CA ASP A 609 4.54 -31.30 49.95
C ASP A 609 3.92 -32.71 50.01
N GLU A 610 2.63 -32.82 50.34
CA GLU A 610 1.88 -34.08 50.31
C GLU A 610 1.68 -34.59 48.87
N LEU A 611 1.33 -33.71 47.93
CA LEU A 611 1.18 -34.07 46.52
C LEU A 611 2.49 -34.54 45.87
N LEU A 612 3.63 -33.96 46.29
CA LEU A 612 4.96 -34.34 45.80
C LEU A 612 5.54 -35.58 46.51
N ALA A 613 4.90 -36.07 47.58
CA ALA A 613 5.29 -37.32 48.23
C ALA A 613 4.89 -38.54 47.36
N GLU A 614 5.55 -39.69 47.57
CA GLU A 614 5.34 -40.91 46.78
C GLU A 614 3.87 -41.34 46.78
N GLU A 615 3.16 -41.17 47.90
CA GLU A 615 1.73 -41.47 48.04
C GLU A 615 0.81 -40.47 47.31
N GLY A 616 1.28 -39.24 47.05
CA GLY A 616 0.50 -38.17 46.42
C GLY A 616 0.66 -38.05 44.91
N LEU A 617 1.65 -38.73 44.30
CA LEU A 617 1.99 -38.56 42.88
C LEU A 617 0.84 -38.96 41.93
N GLU A 618 0.02 -39.95 42.29
CA GLU A 618 -1.15 -40.32 41.49
C GLU A 618 -2.19 -39.20 41.46
N THR A 619 -2.49 -38.60 42.62
CA THR A 619 -3.37 -37.44 42.73
C THR A 619 -2.79 -36.22 42.01
N LEU A 620 -1.48 -35.97 42.15
CA LEU A 620 -0.82 -34.88 41.44
C LEU A 620 -0.88 -35.08 39.93
N SER A 621 -0.73 -36.31 39.44
CA SER A 621 -0.87 -36.61 38.01
C SER A 621 -2.29 -36.32 37.51
N ASP A 622 -3.33 -36.66 38.27
CA ASP A 622 -4.72 -36.34 37.90
C ASP A 622 -4.95 -34.82 37.86
N ILE A 623 -4.46 -34.10 38.87
CA ILE A 623 -4.51 -32.63 38.93
C ILE A 623 -3.84 -32.01 37.70
N LEU A 624 -2.63 -32.44 37.34
CA LEU A 624 -1.90 -31.87 36.21
C LEU A 624 -2.59 -32.16 34.87
N LEU A 625 -3.15 -33.36 34.67
CA LEU A 625 -3.91 -33.69 33.47
C LEU A 625 -5.22 -32.91 33.35
N TYR A 626 -5.81 -32.47 34.47
CA TYR A 626 -6.97 -31.59 34.51
C TYR A 626 -6.67 -30.15 34.03
N HIS A 627 -5.39 -29.77 33.95
CA HIS A 627 -4.98 -28.50 33.35
C HIS A 627 -4.78 -28.58 31.83
N VAL A 628 -4.95 -29.76 31.23
CA VAL A 628 -4.64 -29.99 29.82
C VAL A 628 -5.92 -30.28 29.05
N VAL A 629 -6.11 -29.59 27.92
CA VAL A 629 -7.15 -29.89 26.94
C VAL A 629 -6.48 -30.40 25.66
N ALA A 630 -7.06 -31.44 25.05
CA ALA A 630 -6.59 -31.94 23.77
C ALA A 630 -7.02 -30.99 22.63
N GLY A 631 -6.08 -30.59 21.78
CA GLY A 631 -6.32 -29.62 20.70
C GLY A 631 -5.58 -28.30 20.91
N LEU A 632 -5.46 -27.52 19.83
CA LEU A 632 -4.97 -26.15 19.86
C LEU A 632 -6.18 -25.22 20.00
N VAL A 633 -6.28 -24.51 21.12
CA VAL A 633 -7.38 -23.59 21.41
C VAL A 633 -6.79 -22.24 21.83
N LEU A 634 -6.80 -21.27 20.93
CA LEU A 634 -6.39 -19.91 21.24
C LEU A 634 -7.46 -19.21 22.08
N SER A 635 -7.10 -18.10 22.72
CA SER A 635 -8.02 -17.28 23.52
C SER A 635 -9.21 -16.79 22.69
N THR A 636 -9.01 -16.56 21.39
CA THR A 636 -10.05 -16.19 20.43
C THR A 636 -11.02 -17.31 20.09
N ASP A 637 -10.63 -18.57 20.34
CA ASP A 637 -11.42 -19.76 20.07
C ASP A 637 -12.19 -20.24 21.33
N LEU A 638 -11.90 -19.65 22.50
CA LEU A 638 -12.58 -19.97 23.75
C LEU A 638 -14.02 -19.40 23.73
N GLU A 639 -14.98 -20.24 24.09
CA GLU A 639 -16.39 -19.89 24.25
C GLU A 639 -16.86 -20.25 25.66
N THR A 640 -17.81 -19.49 26.22
CA THR A 640 -18.40 -19.79 27.53
C THR A 640 -19.09 -21.16 27.49
N GLY A 641 -18.67 -22.07 28.37
CA GLY A 641 -19.22 -23.43 28.46
C GLY A 641 -18.28 -24.42 29.13
N MET A 642 -18.66 -25.70 29.10
CA MET A 642 -17.87 -26.80 29.66
C MET A 642 -16.94 -27.41 28.61
N VAL A 643 -15.67 -27.62 28.97
CA VAL A 643 -14.64 -28.22 28.10
C VAL A 643 -14.05 -29.43 28.79
N GLU A 644 -14.03 -30.58 28.11
CA GLU A 644 -13.44 -31.82 28.62
C GLU A 644 -11.90 -31.74 28.59
N THR A 645 -11.26 -32.07 29.70
CA THR A 645 -9.80 -32.11 29.85
C THR A 645 -9.24 -33.51 29.62
N VAL A 646 -7.92 -33.66 29.56
CA VAL A 646 -7.26 -34.94 29.26
C VAL A 646 -7.50 -36.00 30.34
N ASN A 647 -7.81 -35.62 31.58
CA ASN A 647 -8.20 -36.60 32.61
C ASN A 647 -9.66 -37.07 32.50
N GLY A 648 -10.44 -36.54 31.55
CA GLY A 648 -11.83 -36.89 31.29
C GLY A 648 -12.85 -36.11 32.13
N LYS A 649 -12.42 -35.20 33.02
CA LYS A 649 -13.30 -34.27 33.74
C LYS A 649 -13.40 -32.96 32.98
N SER A 650 -14.49 -32.22 33.17
CA SER A 650 -14.72 -30.94 32.49
C SER A 650 -14.28 -29.75 33.35
N ILE A 651 -13.80 -28.70 32.70
CA ILE A 651 -13.58 -27.36 33.24
C ILE A 651 -14.65 -26.42 32.69
N GLU A 652 -15.07 -25.44 33.49
CA GLU A 652 -15.93 -24.35 33.06
C GLU A 652 -15.07 -23.20 32.52
N VAL A 653 -15.28 -22.85 31.27
CA VAL A 653 -14.71 -21.67 30.63
C VAL A 653 -15.76 -20.57 30.68
N VAL A 654 -15.39 -19.39 31.18
CA VAL A 654 -16.24 -18.20 31.14
C VAL A 654 -15.50 -17.08 30.41
N VAL A 655 -16.07 -16.61 29.30
CA VAL A 655 -15.57 -15.47 28.54
C VAL A 655 -16.44 -14.26 28.85
N GLY A 656 -15.86 -13.24 29.51
CA GLY A 656 -16.55 -12.05 29.96
C GLY A 656 -15.82 -10.74 29.65
N GLU A 657 -16.43 -9.60 30.02
CA GLU A 657 -15.82 -8.27 29.84
C GLU A 657 -14.55 -8.07 30.69
N GLU A 658 -14.41 -8.83 31.78
CA GLU A 658 -13.28 -8.77 32.72
C GLU A 658 -12.13 -9.74 32.37
N GLY A 659 -12.29 -10.55 31.32
CA GLY A 659 -11.30 -11.54 30.88
C GLY A 659 -11.89 -12.95 30.72
N ILE A 660 -11.01 -13.94 30.60
CA ILE A 660 -11.35 -15.36 30.50
C ILE A 660 -11.01 -16.02 31.84
N THR A 661 -11.94 -16.81 32.39
CA THR A 661 -11.70 -17.61 33.59
C THR A 661 -11.95 -19.09 33.33
N ILE A 662 -11.20 -19.94 34.05
CA ILE A 662 -11.26 -21.41 33.99
C ILE A 662 -11.56 -21.92 35.39
N ASN A 663 -12.75 -22.49 35.62
CA ASN A 663 -13.28 -22.78 36.97
C ASN A 663 -13.19 -21.58 37.93
N GLY A 664 -13.30 -20.36 37.39
CA GLY A 664 -13.12 -19.12 38.15
C GLY A 664 -11.67 -18.61 38.26
N ALA A 665 -10.65 -19.40 37.92
CA ALA A 665 -9.26 -18.96 37.87
C ALA A 665 -9.01 -18.05 36.65
N LEU A 666 -8.48 -16.85 36.86
CA LEU A 666 -8.22 -15.89 35.78
C LEU A 666 -7.06 -16.35 34.87
N VAL A 667 -7.27 -16.26 33.55
CA VAL A 667 -6.19 -16.34 32.56
C VAL A 667 -5.44 -15.01 32.53
N ILE A 668 -4.22 -14.98 33.05
CA ILE A 668 -3.41 -13.76 33.19
C ILE A 668 -2.60 -13.43 31.93
N THR A 669 -2.23 -14.44 31.15
CA THR A 669 -1.54 -14.30 29.86
C THR A 669 -2.01 -15.44 28.98
N ALA A 670 -2.47 -15.11 27.78
CA ALA A 670 -3.00 -16.10 26.85
C ALA A 670 -2.11 -16.19 25.61
N ASP A 671 -2.32 -17.25 24.83
CA ASP A 671 -1.76 -17.43 23.48
C ASP A 671 -0.23 -17.50 23.42
N ILE A 672 0.39 -18.20 24.36
CA ILE A 672 1.81 -18.56 24.23
C ILE A 672 1.88 -19.79 23.33
N GLU A 673 2.02 -19.55 22.03
CA GLU A 673 2.13 -20.58 21.00
C GLU A 673 3.51 -21.26 21.02
N VAL A 674 3.48 -22.59 20.94
CA VAL A 674 4.64 -23.49 21.04
C VAL A 674 4.50 -24.63 20.02
N ALA A 675 5.59 -25.35 19.72
CA ALA A 675 5.65 -26.33 18.63
C ALA A 675 4.53 -27.38 18.66
N ASN A 676 4.14 -27.80 19.87
CA ASN A 676 3.15 -28.85 20.09
C ASN A 676 1.90 -28.35 20.83
N GLY A 677 1.62 -27.03 20.82
CA GLY A 677 0.39 -26.53 21.42
C GLY A 677 0.38 -25.04 21.78
N VAL A 678 -0.44 -24.70 22.76
CA VAL A 678 -0.57 -23.35 23.31
C VAL A 678 -0.64 -23.39 24.84
N ILE A 679 -0.04 -22.40 25.49
CA ILE A 679 -0.09 -22.21 26.94
C ILE A 679 -0.92 -20.97 27.27
N HIS A 680 -1.88 -21.13 28.19
CA HIS A 680 -2.62 -20.05 28.85
C HIS A 680 -2.22 -20.01 30.32
N ILE A 681 -1.59 -18.94 30.77
CA ILE A 681 -1.15 -18.82 32.16
C ILE A 681 -2.35 -18.48 33.06
N ILE A 682 -2.51 -19.22 34.17
CA ILE A 682 -3.57 -19.01 35.15
C ILE A 682 -3.03 -18.71 36.56
N GLU A 683 -3.84 -18.03 37.37
CA GLU A 683 -3.45 -17.59 38.72
C GLU A 683 -3.72 -18.60 39.85
N GLU A 684 -4.46 -19.67 39.59
CA GLU A 684 -4.80 -20.71 40.57
C GLU A 684 -4.49 -22.11 40.02
N VAL A 685 -4.26 -23.09 40.90
CA VAL A 685 -4.16 -24.50 40.52
C VAL A 685 -5.57 -25.08 40.42
N LEU A 686 -5.95 -25.58 39.25
CA LEU A 686 -7.22 -26.26 39.03
C LEU A 686 -7.25 -27.58 39.79
N ILE A 687 -8.20 -27.73 40.70
CA ILE A 687 -8.41 -28.98 41.43
C ILE A 687 -9.57 -29.73 40.75
N PRO A 688 -9.34 -30.96 40.26
CA PRO A 688 -10.42 -31.76 39.70
C PRO A 688 -11.48 -32.06 40.77
N PRO A 689 -12.77 -32.10 40.41
CA PRO A 689 -13.81 -32.57 41.33
C PRO A 689 -13.53 -34.01 41.76
N ALA A 690 -14.00 -34.39 42.95
CA ALA A 690 -13.90 -35.77 43.46
C ALA A 690 -14.60 -36.77 42.52
N ASP A 691 -14.08 -37.99 42.42
CA ASP A 691 -14.59 -38.95 41.44
C ASP A 691 -15.99 -39.43 41.83
N THR A 692 -16.22 -39.90 43.05
CA THR A 692 -17.56 -40.40 43.44
C THR A 692 -18.15 -39.68 44.64
N ILE A 693 -19.48 -39.76 44.80
CA ILE A 693 -20.19 -39.34 46.01
C ILE A 693 -19.57 -39.96 47.26
N THR A 694 -19.24 -41.25 47.20
CA THR A 694 -18.60 -41.94 48.33
C THR A 694 -17.26 -41.32 48.67
N GLU A 695 -16.41 -41.06 47.68
CA GLU A 695 -15.11 -40.44 47.92
C GLU A 695 -15.22 -39.01 48.45
N ALA A 696 -16.12 -38.22 47.88
CA ALA A 696 -16.40 -36.86 48.36
C ALA A 696 -16.85 -36.87 49.82
N VAL A 697 -17.77 -37.77 50.20
CA VAL A 697 -18.28 -37.87 51.57
C VAL A 697 -17.22 -38.42 52.54
N LEU A 698 -16.44 -39.44 52.13
CA LEU A 698 -15.41 -40.03 52.98
C LEU A 698 -14.20 -39.09 53.20
N GLY A 699 -13.92 -38.21 52.23
CA GLY A 699 -12.81 -37.26 52.29
C GLY A 699 -13.14 -35.92 52.96
N ALA A 700 -14.42 -35.60 53.14
CA ALA A 700 -14.84 -34.31 53.67
C ALA A 700 -14.80 -34.25 55.21
N GLU A 701 -14.21 -33.18 55.75
CA GLU A 701 -14.09 -32.97 57.21
C GLU A 701 -15.43 -32.76 57.92
N ASN A 702 -16.48 -32.33 57.21
CA ASN A 702 -17.81 -32.01 57.75
C ASN A 702 -18.84 -33.14 57.57
N PHE A 703 -18.44 -34.30 57.02
CA PHE A 703 -19.29 -35.46 56.80
C PHE A 703 -18.81 -36.71 57.53
N THR A 704 -18.04 -36.57 58.60
CA THR A 704 -17.43 -37.73 59.30
C THR A 704 -18.46 -38.73 59.83
N THR A 705 -19.62 -38.25 60.28
CA THR A 705 -20.75 -39.04 60.77
C THR A 705 -21.52 -39.71 59.63
N LEU A 706 -21.73 -38.98 58.52
CA LEU A 706 -22.34 -39.52 57.31
C LEU A 706 -21.48 -40.63 56.71
N ALA A 707 -20.17 -40.39 56.60
CA ALA A 707 -19.16 -41.36 56.18
C ALA A 707 -19.22 -42.64 57.03
N ALA A 708 -19.23 -42.50 58.37
CA ALA A 708 -19.35 -43.64 59.27
C ALA A 708 -20.67 -44.40 59.10
N ALA A 709 -21.78 -43.70 58.86
CA ALA A 709 -23.10 -44.29 58.64
C ALA A 709 -23.19 -45.05 57.30
N LEU A 710 -22.61 -44.51 56.23
CA LEU A 710 -22.51 -45.19 54.93
C LEU A 710 -21.70 -46.49 55.04
N LEU A 711 -20.52 -46.44 55.67
CA LEU A 711 -19.68 -47.61 55.91
C LEU A 711 -20.37 -48.66 56.79
N ALA A 712 -21.09 -48.24 57.83
CA ALA A 712 -21.79 -49.16 58.73
C ALA A 712 -22.97 -49.88 58.04
N THR A 713 -23.58 -49.26 57.04
CA THR A 713 -24.72 -49.81 56.30
C THR A 713 -24.34 -50.50 54.99
N GLY A 714 -23.10 -50.31 54.51
CA GLY A 714 -22.63 -50.82 53.21
C GLY A 714 -23.18 -50.02 52.01
N LEU A 715 -23.72 -48.81 52.24
CA LEU A 715 -24.20 -47.94 51.17
C LEU A 715 -23.08 -47.15 50.49
N ASP A 716 -21.90 -47.11 51.08
CA ASP A 716 -20.68 -46.58 50.48
C ASP A 716 -20.33 -47.29 49.15
N GLU A 717 -20.43 -48.63 49.10
CA GLU A 717 -20.22 -49.38 47.84
C GLU A 717 -21.28 -49.06 46.79
N VAL A 718 -22.52 -48.74 47.21
CA VAL A 718 -23.62 -48.40 46.31
C VAL A 718 -23.43 -47.01 45.72
N LEU A 719 -23.09 -46.03 46.56
CA LEU A 719 -22.85 -44.64 46.16
C LEU A 719 -21.48 -44.43 45.48
N ALA A 720 -20.61 -45.45 45.47
CA ALA A 720 -19.41 -45.51 44.64
C ALA A 720 -19.69 -46.11 43.25
N GLY A 721 -20.85 -46.75 43.05
CA GLY A 721 -21.23 -47.40 41.80
C GLY A 721 -21.66 -46.44 40.68
N GLU A 722 -22.07 -47.01 39.54
CA GLU A 722 -22.62 -46.25 38.41
C GLU A 722 -23.92 -45.53 38.83
N GLY A 723 -23.86 -44.20 38.87
CA GLY A 723 -25.04 -43.34 39.08
C GLY A 723 -25.87 -43.14 37.81
N PRO A 724 -26.52 -41.97 37.63
CA PRO A 724 -26.40 -40.78 38.46
C PRO A 724 -27.25 -40.82 39.74
N PHE A 725 -26.69 -40.31 40.83
CA PHE A 725 -27.40 -40.07 42.09
C PHE A 725 -27.47 -38.57 42.41
N THR A 726 -28.49 -38.17 43.15
CA THR A 726 -28.54 -36.89 43.86
C THR A 726 -28.60 -37.19 45.34
N VAL A 727 -27.63 -36.72 46.12
CA VAL A 727 -27.55 -36.99 47.56
C VAL A 727 -27.71 -35.70 48.33
N PHE A 728 -28.74 -35.62 49.17
CA PHE A 728 -28.86 -34.58 50.17
C PHE A 728 -28.00 -34.98 51.38
N ALA A 729 -26.78 -34.46 51.49
CA ALA A 729 -25.79 -34.89 52.47
C ALA A 729 -25.89 -34.08 53.78
N PRO A 730 -26.37 -34.67 54.89
CA PRO A 730 -26.41 -33.99 56.18
C PRO A 730 -25.00 -33.81 56.75
N THR A 731 -24.71 -32.61 57.26
CA THR A 731 -23.44 -32.31 57.96
C THR A 731 -23.34 -33.02 59.30
N ASP A 732 -22.15 -33.04 59.89
CA ASP A 732 -21.95 -33.54 61.26
C ASP A 732 -22.85 -32.80 62.29
N ASP A 733 -22.99 -31.48 62.15
CA ASP A 733 -23.92 -30.67 62.97
C ASP A 733 -25.39 -31.12 62.82
N ALA A 734 -25.78 -31.57 61.62
CA ALA A 734 -27.12 -32.09 61.37
C ALA A 734 -27.39 -33.41 62.12
N PHE A 735 -26.38 -34.27 62.22
CA PHE A 735 -26.46 -35.50 63.03
C PHE A 735 -26.44 -35.20 64.53
N ASP A 736 -25.62 -34.25 64.98
CA ASP A 736 -25.55 -33.80 66.37
C ASP A 736 -26.86 -33.16 66.85
N ALA A 737 -27.66 -32.62 65.95
CA ALA A 737 -28.98 -32.07 66.24
C ALA A 737 -30.06 -33.14 66.52
N LEU A 738 -29.78 -34.42 66.29
CA LEU A 738 -30.71 -35.51 66.63
C LEU A 738 -30.89 -35.64 68.16
N PRO A 739 -32.04 -36.15 68.64
CA PRO A 739 -32.24 -36.36 70.07
C PRO A 739 -31.15 -37.28 70.68
N GLU A 740 -30.69 -36.94 71.89
CA GLU A 740 -29.64 -37.69 72.60
C GLU A 740 -29.94 -39.21 72.64
N GLY A 741 -28.97 -40.02 72.24
CA GLY A 741 -29.10 -41.49 72.11
C GLY A 741 -29.55 -41.99 70.74
N THR A 742 -30.14 -41.14 69.88
CA THR A 742 -30.71 -41.59 68.58
C THR A 742 -29.64 -42.12 67.63
N LEU A 743 -28.53 -41.40 67.47
CA LEU A 743 -27.45 -41.81 66.57
C LEU A 743 -26.78 -43.11 67.05
N GLU A 744 -26.61 -43.26 68.35
CA GLU A 744 -26.01 -44.45 68.98
C GLU A 744 -26.91 -45.68 68.77
N ASP A 745 -28.23 -45.51 68.92
CA ASP A 745 -29.22 -46.56 68.66
C ASP A 745 -29.27 -46.94 67.16
N LEU A 746 -29.16 -45.96 66.25
CA LEU A 746 -29.14 -46.20 64.80
C LEU A 746 -27.87 -46.93 64.33
N LEU A 747 -26.72 -46.63 64.95
CA LEU A 747 -25.44 -47.29 64.65
C LEU A 747 -25.29 -48.67 65.31
N ALA A 748 -26.15 -49.03 66.26
CA ALA A 748 -26.18 -50.35 66.85
C ALA A 748 -26.68 -51.41 65.84
N GLU A 749 -26.27 -52.67 66.01
CA GLU A 749 -26.61 -53.79 65.10
C GLU A 749 -28.13 -53.91 64.84
N GLU A 750 -28.94 -53.60 65.84
CA GLU A 750 -30.41 -53.64 65.78
C GLU A 750 -31.01 -52.44 65.00
N GLY A 751 -30.28 -51.33 64.91
CA GLY A 751 -30.69 -50.08 64.26
C GLY A 751 -30.23 -49.92 62.81
N LEU A 752 -29.25 -50.70 62.34
CA LEU A 752 -28.67 -50.57 60.99
C LEU A 752 -29.70 -50.67 59.86
N GLY A 753 -30.77 -51.46 60.04
CA GLY A 753 -31.87 -51.53 59.06
C GLY A 753 -32.59 -50.19 58.91
N THR A 754 -32.93 -49.55 60.04
CA THR A 754 -33.55 -48.22 60.06
C THR A 754 -32.60 -47.15 59.53
N LEU A 755 -31.31 -47.23 59.88
CA LEU A 755 -30.29 -46.30 59.36
C LEU A 755 -30.15 -46.43 57.84
N THR A 756 -30.19 -47.65 57.29
CA THR A 756 -30.16 -47.90 55.84
C THR A 756 -31.35 -47.21 55.15
N ASP A 757 -32.56 -47.33 55.70
CA ASP A 757 -33.74 -46.67 55.14
C ASP A 757 -33.64 -45.15 55.21
N ILE A 758 -33.16 -44.60 56.33
CA ILE A 758 -32.89 -43.15 56.48
C ILE A 758 -31.91 -42.67 55.41
N LEU A 759 -30.78 -43.35 55.22
CA LEU A 759 -29.79 -42.96 54.23
C LEU A 759 -30.35 -43.06 52.80
N ARG A 760 -31.11 -44.11 52.47
CA ARG A 760 -31.82 -44.22 51.18
C ARG A 760 -32.86 -43.11 50.97
N TYR A 761 -33.40 -42.53 52.04
CA TYR A 761 -34.32 -41.40 51.96
C TYR A 761 -33.62 -40.07 51.64
N HIS A 762 -32.30 -40.00 51.80
CA HIS A 762 -31.50 -38.84 51.39
C HIS A 762 -31.06 -38.89 49.92
N VAL A 763 -31.27 -40.02 49.25
CA VAL A 763 -30.78 -40.26 47.89
C VAL A 763 -31.96 -40.25 46.91
N VAL A 764 -31.80 -39.51 45.82
CA VAL A 764 -32.72 -39.45 44.67
C VAL A 764 -31.98 -40.02 43.45
N ALA A 765 -32.69 -40.77 42.61
CA ALA A 765 -32.12 -41.27 41.36
C ALA A 765 -32.15 -40.18 40.28
N GLY A 766 -31.04 -39.97 39.58
CA GLY A 766 -30.88 -38.90 38.59
C GLY A 766 -29.90 -37.80 39.04
N LEU A 767 -29.41 -37.01 38.09
CA LEU A 767 -28.78 -35.72 38.36
C LEU A 767 -29.88 -34.69 38.51
N VAL A 768 -29.96 -34.05 39.67
CA VAL A 768 -30.92 -32.99 39.95
C VAL A 768 -30.14 -31.83 40.56
N PHE A 769 -29.76 -30.86 39.73
CA PHE A 769 -29.10 -29.65 40.19
C PHE A 769 -30.11 -28.71 40.87
N SER A 770 -29.63 -27.72 41.61
CA SER A 770 -30.46 -26.75 42.32
C SER A 770 -31.34 -25.96 41.37
N THR A 771 -30.88 -25.74 40.13
CA THR A 771 -31.62 -25.12 39.04
C THR A 771 -32.72 -26.01 38.47
N ASP A 772 -32.62 -27.33 38.64
CA ASP A 772 -33.63 -28.30 38.21
C ASP A 772 -34.70 -28.54 39.28
N LEU A 773 -34.46 -28.08 40.52
CA LEU A 773 -35.42 -28.21 41.61
C LEU A 773 -36.57 -27.22 41.44
N GLU A 774 -37.80 -27.74 41.54
CA GLU A 774 -39.02 -26.95 41.60
C GLU A 774 -39.74 -27.20 42.94
N THR A 775 -40.55 -26.23 43.39
CA THR A 775 -41.38 -26.44 44.58
C THR A 775 -42.39 -27.57 44.33
N GLY A 776 -42.30 -28.63 45.12
CA GLY A 776 -43.08 -29.86 44.92
C GLY A 776 -42.46 -31.06 45.64
N THR A 777 -42.76 -32.27 45.15
CA THR A 777 -42.26 -33.51 45.78
C THR A 777 -41.30 -34.27 44.88
N VAL A 778 -40.21 -34.80 45.44
CA VAL A 778 -39.21 -35.64 44.73
C VAL A 778 -39.17 -37.04 45.34
N THR A 779 -39.19 -38.09 44.52
CA THR A 779 -39.15 -39.47 44.99
C THR A 779 -37.72 -39.93 45.24
N THR A 780 -37.48 -40.45 46.45
CA THR A 780 -36.19 -40.99 46.89
C THR A 780 -36.00 -42.44 46.43
N VAL A 781 -34.79 -42.98 46.54
CA VAL A 781 -34.50 -44.40 46.26
C VAL A 781 -35.06 -45.34 47.33
N LEU A 782 -35.53 -44.81 48.48
CA LEU A 782 -36.38 -45.54 49.41
C LEU A 782 -37.80 -45.75 48.85
N GLY A 783 -38.25 -44.89 47.93
CA GLY A 783 -39.59 -44.90 47.34
C GLY A 783 -40.55 -43.88 47.96
N GLU A 784 -40.20 -43.31 49.11
CA GLU A 784 -40.90 -42.21 49.75
C GLU A 784 -40.53 -40.86 49.12
N THR A 785 -41.36 -39.83 49.32
CA THR A 785 -41.15 -38.50 48.73
C THR A 785 -40.56 -37.49 49.71
N LEU A 786 -39.67 -36.63 49.24
CA LEU A 786 -39.20 -35.41 49.88
C LEU A 786 -40.03 -34.21 49.40
N ASP A 787 -40.39 -33.30 50.29
CA ASP A 787 -41.02 -32.02 49.98
C ASP A 787 -39.95 -30.96 49.77
N VAL A 788 -39.82 -30.47 48.54
CA VAL A 788 -38.84 -29.45 48.14
C VAL A 788 -39.55 -28.10 48.04
N VAL A 789 -39.00 -27.09 48.68
CA VAL A 789 -39.47 -25.70 48.55
C VAL A 789 -38.32 -24.84 48.04
N VAL A 790 -38.54 -24.21 46.88
CA VAL A 790 -37.59 -23.31 46.23
C VAL A 790 -38.10 -21.88 46.38
N SER A 791 -37.28 -21.01 46.94
CA SER A 791 -37.62 -19.61 47.23
C SER A 791 -36.46 -18.67 46.95
N GLU A 792 -36.70 -17.36 47.05
CA GLU A 792 -35.64 -16.34 46.97
C GLU A 792 -34.60 -16.48 48.09
N GLU A 793 -34.94 -17.16 49.20
CA GLU A 793 -34.05 -17.39 50.34
C GLU A 793 -33.23 -18.70 50.22
N GLY A 794 -33.43 -19.47 49.14
CA GLY A 794 -32.74 -20.75 48.89
C GLY A 794 -33.68 -21.95 48.73
N VAL A 795 -33.09 -23.15 48.74
CA VAL A 795 -33.80 -24.44 48.63
C VAL A 795 -33.91 -25.09 50.01
N THR A 796 -35.09 -25.62 50.33
CA THR A 796 -35.27 -26.48 51.52
C THR A 796 -35.90 -27.83 51.13
N VAL A 797 -35.54 -28.88 51.86
CA VAL A 797 -35.98 -30.26 51.62
C VAL A 797 -36.50 -30.86 52.92
N ASN A 798 -37.80 -31.16 52.99
CA ASN A 798 -38.52 -31.47 54.23
C ASN A 798 -38.27 -30.45 55.37
N GLY A 799 -37.98 -29.20 55.01
CA GLY A 799 -37.62 -28.13 55.95
C GLY A 799 -36.15 -28.07 56.37
N ALA A 800 -35.29 -29.00 55.92
CA ALA A 800 -33.84 -28.88 56.01
C ALA A 800 -33.34 -27.87 54.97
N ILE A 801 -32.43 -26.98 55.34
CA ILE A 801 -31.84 -25.96 54.47
C ILE A 801 -30.71 -26.58 53.67
N VAL A 802 -30.70 -26.37 52.35
CA VAL A 802 -29.53 -26.67 51.52
C VAL A 802 -28.49 -25.57 51.74
N LEU A 803 -27.40 -25.91 52.42
CA LEU A 803 -26.30 -25.01 52.80
C LEU A 803 -25.37 -24.73 51.63
N GLU A 804 -25.13 -25.75 50.81
CA GLU A 804 -24.29 -25.72 49.62
C GLU A 804 -24.90 -26.68 48.61
N ALA A 805 -25.02 -26.25 47.35
CA ALA A 805 -25.71 -26.99 46.31
C ALA A 805 -24.77 -27.25 45.13
N ASP A 806 -25.14 -28.22 44.30
CA ASP A 806 -24.49 -28.47 43.00
C ASP A 806 -23.02 -28.91 43.10
N ILE A 807 -22.67 -29.66 44.14
CA ILE A 807 -21.36 -30.33 44.19
C ILE A 807 -21.39 -31.48 43.19
N GLU A 808 -20.88 -31.23 41.98
CA GLU A 808 -20.83 -32.19 40.89
C GLU A 808 -19.68 -33.18 41.07
N LEU A 809 -19.99 -34.46 40.86
CA LEU A 809 -19.09 -35.60 41.02
C LEU A 809 -19.31 -36.55 39.84
N SER A 810 -18.35 -37.43 39.54
CA SER A 810 -18.41 -38.27 38.33
C SER A 810 -19.61 -39.22 38.28
N ASN A 811 -20.24 -39.51 39.42
CA ASN A 811 -21.41 -40.38 39.50
C ASN A 811 -22.66 -39.74 40.11
N GLY A 812 -22.67 -38.41 40.29
CA GLY A 812 -23.84 -37.74 40.86
C GLY A 812 -23.62 -36.29 41.28
N VAL A 813 -24.60 -35.75 41.99
CA VAL A 813 -24.56 -34.42 42.59
C VAL A 813 -24.86 -34.50 44.08
N VAL A 814 -24.16 -33.70 44.89
CA VAL A 814 -24.40 -33.58 46.33
C VAL A 814 -24.97 -32.19 46.65
N HIS A 815 -26.01 -32.17 47.48
CA HIS A 815 -26.57 -30.99 48.12
C HIS A 815 -26.37 -31.09 49.62
N VAL A 816 -25.57 -30.22 50.21
CA VAL A 816 -25.27 -30.23 51.65
C VAL A 816 -26.47 -29.69 52.42
N ILE A 817 -26.94 -30.40 53.45
CA ILE A 817 -28.11 -29.99 54.24
C ILE A 817 -27.81 -29.89 55.75
N ASP A 818 -28.57 -29.04 56.44
CA ASP A 818 -28.40 -28.74 57.86
C ASP A 818 -29.17 -29.65 58.84
N ALA A 819 -29.96 -30.61 58.33
CA ALA A 819 -30.74 -31.54 59.15
C ALA A 819 -30.85 -32.93 58.51
N VAL A 820 -30.89 -33.98 59.33
CA VAL A 820 -31.12 -35.36 58.86
C VAL A 820 -32.59 -35.54 58.47
N LEU A 821 -32.83 -35.97 57.23
CA LEU A 821 -34.15 -36.28 56.67
C LEU A 821 -34.66 -37.62 57.23
N LEU A 822 -35.81 -37.60 57.89
CA LEU A 822 -36.45 -38.81 58.43
C LEU A 822 -37.62 -39.25 57.56
N PRO A 823 -37.71 -40.54 57.16
CA PRO A 823 -38.87 -41.06 56.45
C PRO A 823 -40.17 -40.86 57.25
N PRO A 824 -41.33 -40.69 56.59
CA PRO A 824 -42.61 -40.63 57.29
C PRO A 824 -42.86 -41.92 58.09
N ALA A 825 -43.36 -41.79 59.31
CA ALA A 825 -43.67 -42.94 60.16
C ALA A 825 -44.73 -43.85 59.48
N GLU A 826 -44.50 -45.17 59.48
CA GLU A 826 -45.51 -46.10 58.97
C GLU A 826 -46.85 -45.88 59.70
N PRO A 827 -47.98 -45.85 58.98
CA PRO A 827 -49.28 -45.78 59.63
C PRO A 827 -49.45 -47.03 60.51
N GLU A 828 -49.66 -46.85 61.82
CA GLU A 828 -50.04 -47.95 62.71
C GLU A 828 -51.28 -48.67 62.11
N GLU A 829 -51.14 -49.95 61.75
CA GLU A 829 -52.26 -50.80 61.27
C GLU A 829 -53.34 -51.05 62.34
#